data_AF-A0A8J4QYC1-F1
#
_entry.id   AF-A0A8J4QYC1-F1
#
_cell.length_a   1.000
_cell.length_b   1.000
_cell.length_c   1.000
_cell.angle_alpha   90.00
_cell.angle_beta   90.00
_cell.angle_gamma   90.00
#
_symmetry.space_group_name_H-M   'P 1'
#
loop_
_entity.id
_entity.type
_entity.pdbx_description
1 polymer ?
#
loop_
_entity_poly.entity_id
_entity_poly.type
_entity_poly.pdbx_seq_one_letter_code
_entity_poly.pdbx_strand_id
1 'polypeptide(L)'
;MHSYLCWCILLGYLYVSALSLGSVHFRGRGTGSEGWLRDFGSALSYGSKSSTTKHLKRSIFSSAYNDSVSCEDLEGVGSFNTTCLLNSNLYLNSDLYIYGTGNLEILPHVSIRCPVEGCIIVFNLSGNVNVGQYATIRAGSIVFSAANLTLEQNSSINTTSLGGSPPPQTSGTPVGNDGAGGGHGGRGASCLKNNLTSFWGGDVYAWSSLSEPWSYGSKGGGMSAENPFGGNGGGRVKLLVEEILYLNGYVTAEGGDGGPKGGGGSGGSIFIHAVKLKGYGTISAAGGRGWGGGGGGRISLDCYSIQEDVKVTVHGGWSMGCPRNAGAAGTYFNADLLSLRVGNDNVTTETETPLLDFPTTIIWSHVFVENNAKVLVPLLWTRVQVRGQISLYRGGTIVFGLSKYPVSEFELVAEELLMSDSIIKVFGAFRVAVKMLLMWNSKILIDGGGNTIVTASVLEVRNLVVLREYSVISSNANLGVYGQGLLKLTGHGDAIKAQRLSLSLFYNITVGPGSLLQAPLDDSAGRSMVTKSLCESQTCPVDLITPPDDCHVNYTLSFSLQICRVEDLLVNGLIRGSIIHIHRARTVIIDTGGVMSASELGCSGGIGKGNYSNGAGSGAGHGGRGGFGYFNGRVSTGGNKYGDADLPCELGSGTEGPDQLYGHVVGGGMIVMGSIQWPLLRLDIYGSLRADGESFHRMAGNGNGSLIGGLGGGSGGTVLLFLQELRLSENSSLSVVGGNGGLLGGGGGGGGRVHFHWCKIDVGDEYTPVASINGSINSRGGAGDNGGLYGEEGTITGKKCPQGLYGIFCEECPIGTYKDVEGSDEHLCTPCSLDLLPNRANFIYVRGGVSQPSCPYKCISDKYRMPNCYTPLEELMYTFGGPCPFALMLSCILVLLALFLNVLRIKVVGSGSYHRENSIEHHCHHPFPYLLSLSEVRGTRAEETQSHVHRMYFMGPNTFREPWHLPYSPPNAIIEVVYEDAFNRFIDEINSVSAYDWWEGSVHSILSVLAYPCAWSWKQWRRRKKIHRLQEYVKSEYDHSCLRSCRSRALYKGMKVGATPDLMVAYIDFFLGGDEKRLDMVSIIQKRFPMCIIFGGDGSYMSPYNLHSDTLLTNLLGQHVPATVWTRLVAGLNAQLRTVRHCSIRSALIPVIDWINSHANPQLEFHGVKIELGWFQATASGYYQLGILVVFGDYYFQDMLQPDLLDSSDDSTR
;
A
#
# COMPACT_ATOMS: atom_id res chain seq x y z
N MET A 1 -48.96 -54.19 -17.66
CA MET A 1 -48.56 -55.51 -17.14
C MET A 1 -47.22 -55.33 -16.45
N HIS A 2 -47.05 -55.76 -15.19
CA HIS A 2 -46.76 -57.15 -14.84
C HIS A 2 -45.50 -57.62 -15.58
N SER A 3 -44.48 -58.08 -14.84
CA SER A 3 -44.51 -59.44 -14.28
C SER A 3 -44.82 -60.42 -15.41
N TYR A 4 -43.93 -61.32 -15.77
CA TYR A 4 -43.39 -62.31 -14.85
C TYR A 4 -41.88 -62.43 -15.10
N LEU A 5 -41.08 -62.52 -14.03
CA LEU A 5 -40.62 -63.79 -13.49
C LEU A 5 -39.78 -64.56 -14.52
N CYS A 6 -38.54 -64.88 -14.16
CA CYS A 6 -38.21 -66.27 -13.83
C CYS A 6 -38.13 -67.12 -15.12
N TRP A 7 -36.96 -67.22 -15.74
CA TRP A 7 -35.81 -67.85 -15.08
C TRP A 7 -34.69 -66.87 -14.71
N CYS A 8 -34.43 -66.68 -13.41
CA CYS A 8 -33.58 -67.54 -12.58
C CYS A 8 -32.10 -67.33 -12.93
N ILE A 9 -31.22 -66.85 -12.04
CA ILE A 9 -31.18 -67.14 -10.59
C ILE A 9 -31.49 -68.61 -10.33
N LEU A 10 -30.69 -69.47 -10.96
CA LEU A 10 -30.49 -70.85 -10.54
C LEU A 10 -28.97 -71.07 -10.44
N LEU A 11 -28.48 -70.80 -9.23
CA LEU A 11 -27.32 -71.39 -8.60
C LEU A 11 -25.93 -70.88 -9.06
N GLY A 12 -25.04 -70.51 -8.15
CA GLY A 12 -25.22 -70.49 -6.70
C GLY A 12 -23.92 -70.21 -5.97
N TYR A 13 -24.00 -69.33 -4.98
CA TYR A 13 -22.96 -69.11 -3.97
C TYR A 13 -22.46 -70.42 -3.36
N LEU A 14 -21.14 -70.63 -3.38
CA LEU A 14 -20.37 -71.23 -2.28
C LEU A 14 -19.02 -70.49 -2.25
N TYR A 15 -18.48 -69.99 -1.12
CA TYR A 15 -19.06 -69.79 0.21
C TYR A 15 -18.35 -68.59 0.87
N VAL A 16 -19.02 -67.90 1.79
CA VAL A 16 -18.40 -66.89 2.68
C VAL A 16 -18.18 -67.52 4.05
N SER A 17 -16.99 -67.32 4.66
CA SER A 17 -16.78 -67.17 6.11
C SER A 17 -15.28 -67.22 6.47
N ALA A 18 -14.80 -66.66 7.58
CA ALA A 18 -15.24 -65.53 8.43
C ALA A 18 -14.12 -65.25 9.47
N LEU A 19 -14.32 -64.22 10.30
CA LEU A 19 -13.61 -63.90 11.56
C LEU A 19 -12.21 -63.25 11.46
N SER A 20 -11.78 -62.37 12.37
CA SER A 20 -12.40 -61.18 13.00
C SER A 20 -11.45 -60.62 14.08
N LEU A 21 -11.30 -59.29 14.18
CA LEU A 21 -10.87 -58.47 15.33
C LEU A 21 -9.67 -58.92 16.22
N GLY A 22 -8.69 -58.01 16.42
CA GLY A 22 -7.53 -58.27 17.30
C GLY A 22 -6.69 -57.03 17.68
N SER A 23 -7.29 -56.15 18.49
CA SER A 23 -6.77 -54.92 19.11
C SER A 23 -5.35 -54.93 19.77
N VAL A 24 -4.62 -53.81 19.65
CA VAL A 24 -3.78 -53.12 20.69
C VAL A 24 -2.33 -53.58 21.07
N HIS A 25 -1.39 -52.64 20.82
CA HIS A 25 -0.16 -52.20 21.56
C HIS A 25 1.04 -53.10 21.98
N PHE A 26 2.21 -52.41 21.90
CA PHE A 26 3.36 -52.33 22.84
C PHE A 26 4.69 -53.11 22.60
N ARG A 27 5.76 -52.30 22.43
CA ARG A 27 7.13 -52.32 23.02
C ARG A 27 8.07 -53.55 22.89
N GLY A 28 9.30 -53.24 22.46
CA GLY A 28 10.56 -53.93 22.84
C GLY A 28 11.68 -53.71 21.80
N ARG A 29 12.62 -52.75 21.96
CA ARG A 29 13.91 -52.83 22.69
C ARG A 29 15.01 -53.58 21.88
N GLY A 30 16.22 -53.06 21.62
CA GLY A 30 16.85 -51.75 21.89
C GLY A 30 18.40 -51.80 21.75
N THR A 31 19.11 -50.77 22.24
CA THR A 31 20.57 -50.66 22.59
C THR A 31 21.61 -50.06 21.59
N GLY A 32 22.52 -49.23 22.15
CA GLY A 32 23.72 -48.55 21.54
C GLY A 32 23.45 -47.14 20.98
N SER A 33 23.92 -45.98 21.48
CA SER A 33 25.01 -45.60 22.44
C SER A 33 26.43 -45.93 21.92
N GLU A 34 27.45 -45.05 21.88
CA GLU A 34 27.67 -43.62 22.24
C GLU A 34 28.24 -42.84 21.01
N GLY A 35 28.50 -41.51 20.96
CA GLY A 35 28.34 -40.39 21.93
C GLY A 35 29.65 -39.76 22.45
N TRP A 36 29.93 -38.45 22.27
CA TRP A 36 30.91 -37.67 23.10
C TRP A 36 30.64 -36.15 23.10
N LEU A 37 30.85 -35.48 24.25
CA LEU A 37 30.70 -34.03 24.44
C LEU A 37 31.55 -33.56 25.64
N ARG A 38 32.66 -32.85 25.38
CA ARG A 38 33.52 -32.01 26.28
C ARG A 38 34.77 -31.59 25.47
N ASP A 39 35.29 -30.37 25.52
CA ASP A 39 35.72 -29.59 26.69
C ASP A 39 35.76 -28.06 26.47
N PHE A 40 35.92 -27.32 27.56
CA PHE A 40 36.26 -25.89 27.62
C PHE A 40 37.80 -25.69 27.68
N GLY A 41 38.37 -24.63 27.07
CA GLY A 41 39.65 -24.09 27.55
C GLY A 41 40.65 -23.45 26.56
N SER A 42 40.54 -22.14 26.37
CA SER A 42 41.65 -21.16 26.19
C SER A 42 42.52 -21.07 24.90
N ALA A 43 42.77 -19.80 24.54
CA ALA A 43 44.00 -19.19 24.02
C ALA A 43 44.27 -19.04 22.49
N LEU A 44 44.40 -17.76 22.07
CA LEU A 44 45.22 -17.19 20.96
C LEU A 44 44.81 -17.55 19.50
N SER A 45 45.06 -16.74 18.46
CA SER A 45 45.39 -15.31 18.29
C SER A 45 45.28 -14.95 16.78
N TYR A 46 45.24 -13.65 16.43
CA TYR A 46 45.17 -13.07 15.06
C TYR A 46 43.86 -13.27 14.26
N GLY A 47 43.33 -12.29 13.54
CA GLY A 47 43.70 -10.86 13.49
C GLY A 47 43.33 -10.20 12.15
N SER A 48 42.40 -9.24 12.16
CA SER A 48 42.17 -8.32 11.04
C SER A 48 41.98 -6.90 11.58
N LYS A 49 42.72 -5.94 11.03
CA LYS A 49 42.84 -4.57 11.54
C LYS A 49 41.90 -3.64 10.78
N SER A 50 41.08 -2.87 11.50
CA SER A 50 40.62 -1.56 11.05
C SER A 50 41.21 -0.50 11.98
N SER A 51 41.76 0.57 11.42
CA SER A 51 42.79 1.40 12.07
C SER A 51 42.40 2.86 12.20
N THR A 52 41.81 3.26 13.34
CA THR A 52 41.61 4.70 13.69
C THR A 52 41.44 5.03 15.18
N THR A 53 41.94 4.21 16.13
CA THR A 53 41.86 4.52 17.58
C THR A 53 43.16 4.32 18.37
N LYS A 54 44.24 4.96 17.92
CA LYS A 54 45.41 5.26 18.77
C LYS A 54 45.98 6.64 18.44
N HIS A 55 45.36 7.71 18.96
CA HIS A 55 46.01 8.97 19.38
C HIS A 55 44.95 10.01 19.82
N LEU A 56 44.32 9.82 20.99
CA LEU A 56 43.69 10.93 21.71
C LEU A 56 43.62 10.66 23.22
N LYS A 57 44.63 11.18 23.92
CA LYS A 57 44.60 11.69 25.30
C LYS A 57 44.20 10.72 26.43
N ARG A 58 45.13 9.82 26.74
CA ARG A 58 45.59 9.61 28.12
C ARG A 58 46.26 10.91 28.62
N SER A 59 45.47 11.96 28.92
CA SER A 59 45.97 13.26 29.39
C SER A 59 44.95 14.06 30.22
N ILE A 60 44.25 13.42 31.15
CA ILE A 60 43.51 14.09 32.23
C ILE A 60 43.99 13.61 33.62
N PHE A 61 44.62 12.43 33.73
CA PHE A 61 45.23 11.91 34.96
C PHE A 61 46.76 11.87 34.89
N SER A 62 47.41 13.04 34.88
CA SER A 62 48.87 13.13 35.02
C SER A 62 49.36 14.47 35.61
N SER A 63 48.64 15.05 36.58
CA SER A 63 49.09 16.24 37.32
C SER A 63 48.40 16.42 38.69
N ALA A 64 48.32 15.36 39.50
CA ALA A 64 47.99 15.41 40.93
C ALA A 64 48.36 14.07 41.58
N TYR A 65 49.62 13.88 41.98
CA TYR A 65 50.12 12.61 42.55
C TYR A 65 50.63 12.74 43.99
N ASN A 66 50.20 13.78 44.73
CA ASN A 66 50.75 14.11 46.04
C ASN A 66 49.74 14.19 47.22
N ASP A 67 48.43 14.07 46.99
CA ASP A 67 47.40 14.14 48.05
C ASP A 67 46.51 12.88 48.08
N SER A 68 47.13 11.71 48.21
CA SER A 68 46.41 10.45 48.49
C SER A 68 46.27 10.25 49.99
N VAL A 69 45.05 10.31 50.51
CA VAL A 69 44.74 10.23 51.95
C VAL A 69 44.65 8.77 52.40
N SER A 70 45.13 8.43 53.61
CA SER A 70 45.01 7.08 54.18
C SER A 70 43.67 6.87 54.91
N CYS A 71 43.33 5.61 55.25
CA CYS A 71 42.10 5.32 55.98
C CYS A 71 42.13 5.92 57.40
N GLU A 72 43.30 5.93 58.05
CA GLU A 72 43.52 6.49 59.38
C GLU A 72 43.41 8.03 59.38
N ASP A 73 43.87 8.69 58.32
CA ASP A 73 43.70 10.15 58.13
C ASP A 73 42.23 10.57 57.98
N LEU A 74 41.35 9.64 57.63
CA LEU A 74 39.89 9.82 57.58
C LEU A 74 39.19 9.30 58.86
N GLU A 75 39.93 9.17 59.96
CA GLU A 75 39.48 8.62 61.25
C GLU A 75 38.88 7.19 61.14
N GLY A 76 39.18 6.49 60.04
CA GLY A 76 38.71 5.14 59.76
C GLY A 76 39.59 4.05 60.35
N VAL A 77 39.05 2.83 60.40
CA VAL A 77 39.76 1.64 60.87
C VAL A 77 40.13 0.76 59.68
N GLY A 78 41.42 0.45 59.53
CA GLY A 78 41.94 -0.47 58.52
C GLY A 78 42.69 0.23 57.39
N SER A 79 42.56 -0.27 56.16
CA SER A 79 43.32 0.23 55.01
C SER A 79 42.54 0.06 53.71
N PHE A 80 42.64 1.02 52.79
CA PHE A 80 42.01 0.97 51.46
C PHE A 80 42.52 -0.18 50.57
N ASN A 81 43.60 -0.87 50.95
CA ASN A 81 44.07 -2.08 50.26
C ASN A 81 43.48 -3.39 50.82
N THR A 82 42.72 -3.34 51.91
CA THR A 82 42.06 -4.51 52.50
C THR A 82 40.58 -4.22 52.75
N THR A 83 40.28 -3.57 53.86
CA THR A 83 38.96 -3.09 54.27
C THR A 83 39.17 -1.79 55.04
N CYS A 84 38.58 -0.69 54.59
CA CYS A 84 38.51 0.55 55.36
C CYS A 84 37.09 0.72 55.91
N LEU A 85 36.96 0.83 57.23
CA LEU A 85 35.70 1.07 57.94
C LEU A 85 35.64 2.53 58.39
N LEU A 86 34.77 3.33 57.78
CA LEU A 86 34.54 4.72 58.18
C LEU A 86 33.40 4.77 59.20
N ASN A 87 33.69 5.30 60.39
CA ASN A 87 32.76 5.37 61.53
C ASN A 87 32.50 6.80 62.05
N SER A 88 33.25 7.80 61.58
CA SER A 88 33.14 9.20 62.01
C SER A 88 32.63 10.12 60.90
N ASN A 89 32.23 11.34 61.26
CA ASN A 89 31.69 12.34 60.32
C ASN A 89 32.80 13.26 59.84
N LEU A 90 32.98 13.35 58.51
CA LEU A 90 34.06 14.08 57.87
C LEU A 90 33.56 15.40 57.27
N TYR A 91 34.22 16.50 57.63
CA TYR A 91 33.95 17.84 57.12
C TYR A 91 35.19 18.39 56.42
N LEU A 92 35.11 18.53 55.10
CA LEU A 92 36.24 18.78 54.20
C LEU A 92 36.13 20.19 53.61
N ASN A 93 37.26 20.89 53.51
CA ASN A 93 37.35 22.23 52.93
C ASN A 93 38.06 22.24 51.55
N SER A 94 38.51 21.07 51.09
CA SER A 94 39.26 20.85 49.85
C SER A 94 38.84 19.53 49.22
N ASP A 95 39.28 19.28 47.98
CA ASP A 95 39.07 18.01 47.29
C ASP A 95 39.64 16.82 48.10
N LEU A 96 39.03 15.65 47.92
CA LEU A 96 39.43 14.39 48.55
C LEU A 96 39.59 13.30 47.49
N TYR A 97 40.78 12.69 47.44
CA TYR A 97 41.11 11.62 46.52
C TYR A 97 41.52 10.35 47.29
N ILE A 98 40.70 9.30 47.18
CA ILE A 98 40.91 8.00 47.81
C ILE A 98 41.24 6.98 46.72
N TYR A 99 42.34 6.25 46.90
CA TYR A 99 42.79 5.18 46.01
C TYR A 99 43.09 3.92 46.82
N GLY A 100 42.70 2.76 46.32
CA GLY A 100 43.00 1.48 46.97
C GLY A 100 42.57 0.27 46.16
N THR A 101 42.96 -0.92 46.65
CA THR A 101 42.66 -2.20 45.99
C THR A 101 41.63 -3.06 46.73
N GLY A 102 41.25 -2.67 47.94
CA GLY A 102 40.32 -3.38 48.81
C GLY A 102 38.93 -2.74 48.89
N ASN A 103 38.21 -3.05 49.97
CA ASN A 103 36.82 -2.66 50.20
C ASN A 103 36.71 -1.38 51.05
N LEU A 104 35.57 -0.69 50.94
CA LEU A 104 35.20 0.44 51.77
C LEU A 104 33.79 0.25 52.35
N GLU A 105 33.66 0.34 53.67
CA GLU A 105 32.40 0.25 54.38
C GLU A 105 32.16 1.55 55.16
N ILE A 106 31.17 2.33 54.71
CA ILE A 106 30.70 3.53 55.39
C ILE A 106 29.55 3.10 56.30
N LEU A 107 29.76 3.20 57.62
CA LEU A 107 28.77 2.75 58.59
C LEU A 107 27.48 3.61 58.56
N PRO A 108 26.35 3.09 59.07
CA PRO A 108 25.11 3.84 59.15
C PRO A 108 25.25 5.19 59.85
N HIS A 109 24.50 6.19 59.38
CA HIS A 109 24.52 7.59 59.85
C HIS A 109 25.83 8.38 59.64
N VAL A 110 26.87 7.81 59.02
CA VAL A 110 28.11 8.53 58.70
C VAL A 110 27.89 9.58 57.61
N SER A 111 28.50 10.75 57.80
CA SER A 111 28.31 11.93 56.96
C SER A 111 29.65 12.51 56.48
N ILE A 112 29.93 12.39 55.19
CA ILE A 112 31.10 12.97 54.50
C ILE A 112 30.64 14.21 53.73
N ARG A 113 31.15 15.40 54.07
CA ARG A 113 30.69 16.67 53.48
C ARG A 113 31.84 17.57 53.05
N CYS A 114 31.84 17.98 51.79
CA CYS A 114 32.55 19.15 51.30
C CYS A 114 31.54 20.20 50.81
N PRO A 115 31.26 21.27 51.59
CA PRO A 115 30.22 22.25 51.25
C PRO A 115 30.68 23.33 50.25
N VAL A 116 31.91 23.23 49.72
CA VAL A 116 32.46 24.18 48.75
C VAL A 116 31.91 23.89 47.34
N GLU A 117 31.46 24.93 46.63
CA GLU A 117 30.96 24.83 45.26
C GLU A 117 32.03 24.20 44.34
N GLY A 118 31.67 23.15 43.62
CA GLY A 118 32.56 22.43 42.71
C GLY A 118 33.62 21.53 43.35
N CYS A 119 33.65 21.39 44.68
CA CYS A 119 34.58 20.49 45.39
C CYS A 119 34.43 19.02 44.95
N ILE A 120 35.55 18.32 44.75
CA ILE A 120 35.59 16.98 44.18
C ILE A 120 35.92 15.93 45.25
N ILE A 121 35.08 14.89 45.34
CA ILE A 121 35.39 13.66 46.10
C ILE A 121 35.49 12.50 45.11
N VAL A 122 36.63 11.80 45.11
CA VAL A 122 36.89 10.62 44.28
C VAL A 122 37.18 9.41 45.15
N PHE A 123 36.37 8.37 45.01
CA PHE A 123 36.62 7.03 45.54
C PHE A 123 37.01 6.13 44.37
N ASN A 124 38.26 5.68 44.33
CA ASN A 124 38.75 4.76 43.29
C ASN A 124 39.29 3.49 43.94
N LEU A 125 38.43 2.47 44.00
CA LEU A 125 38.68 1.20 44.69
C LEU A 125 38.42 0.04 43.71
N SER A 126 39.21 -1.03 43.75
CA SER A 126 38.90 -2.25 42.98
C SER A 126 38.03 -3.26 43.74
N GLY A 127 37.73 -3.02 45.02
CA GLY A 127 36.87 -3.89 45.83
C GLY A 127 35.40 -3.46 45.85
N ASN A 128 34.69 -3.94 46.86
CA ASN A 128 33.29 -3.62 47.14
C ASN A 128 33.18 -2.34 47.98
N VAL A 129 32.18 -1.51 47.70
CA VAL A 129 31.87 -0.30 48.46
C VAL A 129 30.45 -0.41 49.01
N ASN A 130 30.29 -0.43 50.35
CA ASN A 130 28.99 -0.35 51.00
C ASN A 130 28.79 1.01 51.67
N VAL A 131 27.63 1.60 51.40
CA VAL A 131 27.15 2.85 52.00
C VAL A 131 25.93 2.54 52.85
N GLY A 132 26.14 2.45 54.16
CA GLY A 132 25.14 2.03 55.14
C GLY A 132 23.92 2.96 55.24
N GLN A 133 22.88 2.46 55.90
CA GLN A 133 21.62 3.20 56.11
C GLN A 133 21.83 4.62 56.65
N TYR A 134 21.10 5.58 56.08
CA TYR A 134 21.18 7.01 56.43
C TYR A 134 22.56 7.66 56.29
N ALA A 135 23.56 7.01 55.69
CA ALA A 135 24.84 7.64 55.41
C ALA A 135 24.70 8.70 54.30
N THR A 136 25.45 9.80 54.39
CA THR A 136 25.34 10.94 53.47
C THR A 136 26.70 11.37 52.95
N ILE A 137 26.85 11.45 51.62
CA ILE A 137 28.06 11.90 50.94
C ILE A 137 27.69 13.13 50.12
N ARG A 138 28.25 14.29 50.47
CA ARG A 138 27.85 15.59 49.90
C ARG A 138 29.04 16.39 49.39
N ALA A 139 29.07 16.69 48.09
CA ALA A 139 30.13 17.50 47.45
C ALA A 139 29.63 18.17 46.16
N GLY A 140 30.48 18.92 45.46
CA GLY A 140 30.17 19.50 44.15
C GLY A 140 30.30 18.50 42.99
N SER A 141 31.33 17.65 43.03
CA SER A 141 31.49 16.48 42.15
C SER A 141 31.77 15.23 42.99
N ILE A 142 31.10 14.12 42.70
CA ILE A 142 31.35 12.82 43.33
C ILE A 142 31.66 11.79 42.24
N VAL A 143 32.77 11.08 42.39
CA VAL A 143 33.17 9.98 41.51
C VAL A 143 33.37 8.71 42.33
N PHE A 144 32.71 7.63 41.95
CA PHE A 144 32.96 6.28 42.45
C PHE A 144 33.49 5.40 41.31
N SER A 145 34.54 4.63 41.60
CA SER A 145 34.98 3.47 40.85
C SER A 145 35.07 2.29 41.83
N ALA A 146 34.37 1.19 41.54
CA ALA A 146 34.24 0.01 42.41
C ALA A 146 33.91 -1.25 41.61
N ALA A 147 34.19 -2.45 42.15
CA ALA A 147 33.68 -3.70 41.56
C ALA A 147 32.17 -3.82 41.79
N ASN A 148 31.73 -3.64 43.04
CA ASN A 148 30.33 -3.57 43.43
C ASN A 148 30.08 -2.35 44.33
N LEU A 149 28.94 -1.68 44.16
CA LEU A 149 28.53 -0.53 44.97
C LEU A 149 27.13 -0.77 45.52
N THR A 150 26.99 -0.75 46.84
CA THR A 150 25.71 -0.92 47.54
C THR A 150 25.35 0.34 48.32
N LEU A 151 24.21 0.95 47.96
CA LEU A 151 23.57 2.08 48.62
C LEU A 151 22.36 1.56 49.39
N GLU A 152 22.50 1.40 50.70
CA GLU A 152 21.42 0.92 51.57
C GLU A 152 20.29 1.97 51.71
N GLN A 153 19.19 1.57 52.37
CA GLN A 153 18.00 2.39 52.49
C GLN A 153 18.28 3.76 53.12
N ASN A 154 17.75 4.81 52.50
CA ASN A 154 17.94 6.22 52.90
C ASN A 154 19.41 6.72 52.90
N SER A 155 20.37 5.96 52.37
CA SER A 155 21.69 6.50 52.03
C SER A 155 21.57 7.57 50.92
N SER A 156 22.51 8.52 50.85
CA SER A 156 22.48 9.55 49.80
C SER A 156 23.85 9.97 49.28
N ILE A 157 23.97 10.02 47.95
CA ILE A 157 25.03 10.70 47.20
C ILE A 157 24.42 12.00 46.69
N ASN A 158 24.80 13.13 47.28
CA ASN A 158 24.11 14.41 47.10
C ASN A 158 25.05 15.51 46.61
N THR A 159 24.80 16.01 45.40
CA THR A 159 25.49 17.17 44.83
C THR A 159 24.52 18.32 44.51
N THR A 160 23.36 18.36 45.18
CA THR A 160 22.32 19.38 44.99
C THR A 160 22.83 20.76 45.41
N SER A 161 22.64 21.77 44.54
CA SER A 161 23.02 23.18 44.77
C SER A 161 24.53 23.46 44.98
N LEU A 162 25.40 22.49 44.64
CA LEU A 162 26.86 22.57 44.83
C LEU A 162 27.66 22.57 43.51
N GLY A 163 26.99 22.83 42.38
CA GLY A 163 27.65 22.96 41.07
C GLY A 163 28.65 24.11 41.03
N GLY A 164 29.82 23.86 40.44
CA GLY A 164 30.78 24.91 40.09
C GLY A 164 30.35 25.70 38.86
N SER A 165 31.22 26.57 38.35
CA SER A 165 30.94 27.35 37.14
C SER A 165 30.66 26.46 35.92
N PRO A 166 29.64 26.78 35.10
CA PRO A 166 29.42 26.12 33.81
C PRO A 166 30.54 26.49 32.81
N PRO A 167 30.65 25.79 31.66
CA PRO A 167 31.70 26.07 30.68
C PRO A 167 31.66 27.53 30.18
N PRO A 168 32.81 28.20 29.97
CA PRO A 168 32.91 29.66 29.82
C PRO A 168 32.35 30.24 28.50
N GLN A 169 31.62 29.45 27.71
CA GLN A 169 30.99 29.85 26.44
C GLN A 169 29.47 29.58 26.42
N THR A 170 28.88 29.19 27.56
CA THR A 170 27.45 28.80 27.62
C THR A 170 26.55 29.96 28.04
N SER A 171 25.42 30.11 27.37
CA SER A 171 24.30 31.00 27.75
C SER A 171 23.37 30.38 28.82
N GLY A 172 23.86 29.39 29.58
CA GLY A 172 23.07 28.66 30.59
C GLY A 172 22.74 29.46 31.85
N THR A 173 23.56 30.46 32.19
CA THR A 173 23.21 31.46 33.20
C THR A 173 22.59 32.66 32.48
N PRO A 174 21.34 33.07 32.82
CA PRO A 174 20.69 34.19 32.16
C PRO A 174 21.45 35.51 32.32
N VAL A 175 21.38 36.37 31.30
CA VAL A 175 21.93 37.74 31.34
C VAL A 175 20.81 38.73 31.62
N GLY A 176 20.93 39.51 32.70
CA GLY A 176 19.96 40.53 33.10
C GLY A 176 19.37 40.29 34.49
N ASN A 177 18.52 41.23 34.93
CA ASN A 177 17.93 41.26 36.28
C ASN A 177 16.47 40.76 36.28
N ASP A 178 16.16 39.80 35.41
CA ASP A 178 14.79 39.36 35.11
C ASP A 178 14.31 38.20 36.02
N GLY A 179 15.16 37.71 36.93
CA GLY A 179 14.85 36.56 37.79
C GLY A 179 14.65 35.25 37.03
N ALA A 180 15.19 35.12 35.82
CA ALA A 180 15.01 33.96 34.95
C ALA A 180 15.78 32.72 35.47
N GLY A 181 15.28 31.52 35.21
CA GLY A 181 15.92 30.28 35.63
C GLY A 181 17.16 29.92 34.80
N GLY A 182 18.12 29.21 35.40
CA GLY A 182 19.28 28.66 34.69
C GLY A 182 18.90 27.50 33.78
N GLY A 183 19.70 27.21 32.75
CA GLY A 183 19.54 26.07 31.83
C GLY A 183 20.76 25.16 31.82
N HIS A 184 20.58 23.90 31.41
CA HIS A 184 21.67 22.94 31.17
C HIS A 184 21.24 21.77 30.27
N GLY A 185 20.36 20.89 30.75
CA GLY A 185 19.75 19.81 29.98
C GLY A 185 18.45 20.26 29.30
N GLY A 186 17.60 20.94 30.06
CA GLY A 186 16.50 21.78 29.59
C GLY A 186 16.81 23.27 29.77
N ARG A 187 16.06 24.13 29.06
CA ARG A 187 16.11 25.58 29.27
C ARG A 187 15.45 25.98 30.59
N GLY A 188 15.98 27.02 31.23
CA GLY A 188 15.29 27.67 32.35
C GLY A 188 14.12 28.53 31.87
N ALA A 189 13.16 28.82 32.74
CA ALA A 189 11.99 29.64 32.40
C ALA A 189 12.24 31.14 32.59
N SER A 190 11.55 31.97 31.79
CA SER A 190 11.41 33.41 32.03
C SER A 190 9.94 33.79 32.20
N CYS A 191 9.67 34.73 33.10
CA CYS A 191 8.33 35.24 33.38
C CYS A 191 8.06 36.65 32.83
N LEU A 192 9.09 37.32 32.29
CA LEU A 192 8.98 38.67 31.72
C LEU A 192 8.75 38.59 30.21
N LYS A 193 7.51 38.84 29.79
CA LYS A 193 7.08 38.80 28.39
C LYS A 193 7.01 40.21 27.78
N ASN A 194 8.09 40.65 27.15
CA ASN A 194 8.14 41.82 26.27
C ASN A 194 8.20 41.37 24.79
N ASN A 195 7.99 42.28 23.84
CA ASN A 195 8.11 41.98 22.39
C ASN A 195 9.52 41.49 21.97
N LEU A 196 10.52 41.66 22.85
CA LEU A 196 11.92 41.31 22.62
C LEU A 196 12.38 40.06 23.40
N THR A 197 11.70 39.67 24.49
CA THR A 197 12.11 38.56 25.35
C THR A 197 11.29 37.30 25.05
N SER A 198 11.97 36.15 25.02
CA SER A 198 11.35 34.83 24.87
C SER A 198 10.81 34.30 26.21
N PHE A 199 10.05 33.20 26.16
CA PHE A 199 9.54 32.51 27.35
C PHE A 199 10.63 31.77 28.17
N TRP A 200 11.88 31.80 27.72
CA TRP A 200 12.99 31.03 28.29
C TRP A 200 14.10 31.93 28.85
N GLY A 201 14.86 31.41 29.80
CA GLY A 201 15.95 32.07 30.53
C GLY A 201 17.31 31.58 30.06
N GLY A 202 17.92 30.67 30.81
CA GLY A 202 19.20 30.05 30.44
C GLY A 202 19.06 28.99 29.36
N ASP A 203 19.99 28.95 28.41
CA ASP A 203 20.00 27.95 27.32
C ASP A 203 20.65 26.61 27.73
N VAL A 204 20.50 25.60 26.87
CA VAL A 204 21.10 24.26 27.06
C VAL A 204 22.53 24.19 26.54
N TYR A 205 23.31 23.26 27.10
CA TYR A 205 24.67 22.95 26.64
C TYR A 205 25.02 21.48 26.91
N ALA A 206 26.25 21.08 26.57
CA ALA A 206 26.75 19.71 26.72
C ALA A 206 25.94 18.62 25.97
N TRP A 207 25.32 18.99 24.83
CA TRP A 207 24.59 18.04 23.97
C TRP A 207 25.49 16.95 23.38
N SER A 208 26.72 17.31 22.97
CA SER A 208 27.70 16.37 22.41
C SER A 208 28.19 15.30 23.39
N SER A 209 27.93 15.47 24.70
CA SER A 209 28.22 14.50 25.74
C SER A 209 26.94 13.89 26.34
N LEU A 210 25.89 13.70 25.53
CA LEU A 210 24.62 13.12 25.99
C LEU A 210 24.79 11.71 26.59
N SER A 211 25.68 10.88 26.03
CA SER A 211 25.97 9.53 26.50
C SER A 211 26.81 9.50 27.79
N GLU A 212 27.66 10.50 28.00
CA GLU A 212 28.55 10.63 29.18
C GLU A 212 28.53 12.07 29.74
N PRO A 213 27.42 12.51 30.36
CA PRO A 213 27.27 13.89 30.81
C PRO A 213 28.22 14.21 31.97
N TRP A 214 29.00 15.30 31.83
CA TRP A 214 30.01 15.70 32.82
C TRP A 214 30.13 17.22 33.04
N SER A 215 29.03 17.95 32.89
CA SER A 215 28.95 19.41 33.13
C SER A 215 28.20 19.76 34.41
N TYR A 216 28.65 20.80 35.11
CA TYR A 216 27.88 21.41 36.20
C TYR A 216 26.62 22.08 35.64
N GLY A 217 25.57 22.19 36.46
CA GLY A 217 24.43 23.05 36.15
C GLY A 217 24.78 24.54 36.29
N SER A 218 24.07 25.39 35.56
CA SER A 218 24.14 26.86 35.66
C SER A 218 23.28 27.42 36.80
N LYS A 219 23.72 28.54 37.36
CA LYS A 219 22.96 29.34 38.35
C LYS A 219 21.78 30.06 37.67
N GLY A 220 20.73 30.36 38.43
CA GLY A 220 19.65 31.24 38.00
C GLY A 220 20.08 32.72 37.96
N GLY A 221 19.36 33.55 37.21
CA GLY A 221 19.56 35.00 37.17
C GLY A 221 18.92 35.69 38.37
N GLY A 222 19.56 36.76 38.87
CA GLY A 222 19.04 37.60 39.95
C GLY A 222 17.97 38.59 39.52
N MET A 223 17.51 39.42 40.47
CA MET A 223 16.59 40.55 40.23
C MET A 223 17.19 41.92 40.56
N SER A 224 18.46 41.99 41.00
CA SER A 224 19.17 43.26 41.20
C SER A 224 20.66 43.12 40.87
N ALA A 225 21.30 44.24 40.54
CA ALA A 225 22.76 44.25 40.29
C ALA A 225 23.58 43.91 41.54
N GLU A 226 23.00 44.09 42.74
CA GLU A 226 23.61 43.71 44.03
C GLU A 226 23.57 42.21 44.30
N ASN A 227 22.53 41.52 43.79
CA ASN A 227 22.37 40.06 43.87
C ASN A 227 22.14 39.51 42.45
N PRO A 228 23.20 39.42 41.61
CA PRO A 228 23.08 39.10 40.18
C PRO A 228 22.74 37.62 39.91
N PHE A 229 22.78 36.76 40.92
CA PHE A 229 22.48 35.33 40.80
C PHE A 229 21.34 34.92 41.74
N GLY A 230 20.53 33.97 41.30
CA GLY A 230 19.51 33.28 42.09
C GLY A 230 20.05 31.96 42.67
N GLY A 231 19.32 30.87 42.46
CA GLY A 231 19.69 29.54 42.93
C GLY A 231 20.93 28.98 42.23
N ASN A 232 21.78 28.27 42.98
CA ASN A 232 22.99 27.63 42.46
C ASN A 232 22.67 26.43 41.55
N GLY A 233 23.57 26.12 40.61
CA GLY A 233 23.44 24.93 39.76
C GLY A 233 23.67 23.61 40.51
N GLY A 234 23.18 22.51 39.93
CA GLY A 234 23.46 21.15 40.39
C GLY A 234 24.89 20.70 40.10
N GLY A 235 25.41 19.83 40.96
CA GLY A 235 26.74 19.24 40.85
C GLY A 235 26.89 18.14 39.80
N ARG A 236 27.86 17.25 39.99
CA ARG A 236 28.10 16.11 39.07
C ARG A 236 28.29 14.80 39.84
N VAL A 237 27.67 13.74 39.37
CA VAL A 237 27.89 12.37 39.89
C VAL A 237 28.34 11.45 38.77
N LYS A 238 29.40 10.67 39.00
CA LYS A 238 29.86 9.60 38.13
C LYS A 238 30.06 8.32 38.93
N LEU A 239 29.27 7.29 38.64
CA LEU A 239 29.40 5.96 39.24
C LEU A 239 29.90 4.99 38.16
N LEU A 240 31.07 4.38 38.37
CA LEU A 240 31.67 3.38 37.50
C LEU A 240 31.75 2.08 38.30
N VAL A 241 30.85 1.14 38.02
CA VAL A 241 30.72 -0.12 38.76
C VAL A 241 30.96 -1.28 37.80
N GLU A 242 31.91 -2.18 38.09
CA GLU A 242 32.25 -3.25 37.14
C GLU A 242 31.19 -4.36 37.07
N GLU A 243 30.51 -4.65 38.18
CA GLU A 243 29.51 -5.74 38.26
C GLU A 243 28.10 -5.26 38.65
N ILE A 244 27.84 -4.99 39.93
CA ILE A 244 26.49 -4.74 40.46
C ILE A 244 26.42 -3.43 41.25
N LEU A 245 25.48 -2.57 40.84
CA LEU A 245 25.03 -1.40 41.59
C LEU A 245 23.67 -1.72 42.25
N TYR A 246 23.65 -1.77 43.58
CA TYR A 246 22.43 -1.93 44.37
C TYR A 246 22.03 -0.56 44.96
N LEU A 247 20.88 -0.02 44.55
CA LEU A 247 20.49 1.37 44.78
C LEU A 247 19.12 1.46 45.47
N ASN A 248 19.13 1.46 46.81
CA ASN A 248 17.94 1.72 47.66
C ASN A 248 17.98 3.10 48.34
N GLY A 249 19.00 3.90 48.04
CA GLY A 249 19.16 5.28 48.49
C GLY A 249 18.80 6.33 47.43
N TYR A 250 19.43 7.51 47.56
CA TYR A 250 19.24 8.66 46.68
C TYR A 250 20.54 9.07 45.99
N VAL A 251 20.49 9.35 44.69
CA VAL A 251 21.59 9.96 43.93
C VAL A 251 21.09 11.27 43.31
N THR A 252 21.50 12.41 43.86
CA THR A 252 20.92 13.73 43.49
C THR A 252 21.96 14.72 42.98
N ALA A 253 21.62 15.42 41.90
CA ALA A 253 22.38 16.53 41.32
C ALA A 253 21.44 17.68 40.96
N GLU A 254 20.54 18.04 41.87
CA GLU A 254 19.46 18.99 41.60
C GLU A 254 19.93 20.45 41.67
N GLY A 255 19.22 21.34 40.97
CA GLY A 255 19.41 22.78 41.08
C GLY A 255 18.91 23.34 42.41
N GLY A 256 19.57 24.38 42.93
CA GLY A 256 19.15 25.09 44.13
C GLY A 256 17.99 26.05 43.88
N ASP A 257 17.17 26.26 44.91
CA ASP A 257 16.05 27.20 44.88
C ASP A 257 16.55 28.66 44.93
N GLY A 258 16.05 29.52 44.02
CA GLY A 258 16.33 30.96 43.98
C GLY A 258 15.35 31.84 44.75
N GLY A 259 14.25 31.26 45.24
CA GLY A 259 13.22 32.00 45.98
C GLY A 259 12.48 33.06 45.13
N PRO A 260 11.73 33.98 45.75
CA PRO A 260 10.91 34.96 45.04
C PRO A 260 11.70 36.15 44.46
N LYS A 261 13.02 36.22 44.69
CA LYS A 261 13.89 37.34 44.27
C LYS A 261 14.99 36.93 43.28
N GLY A 262 14.93 35.70 42.76
CA GLY A 262 15.90 35.17 41.79
C GLY A 262 15.38 33.90 41.12
N GLY A 263 15.93 33.57 39.97
CA GLY A 263 15.59 32.34 39.25
C GLY A 263 16.17 31.09 39.90
N GLY A 264 15.55 29.94 39.66
CA GLY A 264 16.04 28.65 40.11
C GLY A 264 17.30 28.22 39.36
N GLY A 265 18.20 27.51 40.05
CA GLY A 265 19.35 26.87 39.42
C GLY A 265 18.94 25.67 38.58
N SER A 266 19.74 25.34 37.56
CA SER A 266 19.50 24.15 36.72
C SER A 266 20.08 22.88 37.31
N GLY A 267 19.51 21.73 36.93
CA GLY A 267 20.04 20.41 37.29
C GLY A 267 21.42 20.12 36.69
N GLY A 268 22.21 19.30 37.38
CA GLY A 268 23.58 18.94 37.03
C GLY A 268 23.71 17.79 36.04
N SER A 269 24.80 17.02 36.17
CA SER A 269 25.04 15.79 35.38
C SER A 269 25.12 14.55 36.27
N ILE A 270 24.48 13.46 35.85
CA ILE A 270 24.66 12.13 36.46
C ILE A 270 25.01 11.12 35.35
N PHE A 271 26.12 10.41 35.52
CA PHE A 271 26.51 9.28 34.69
C PHE A 271 26.69 8.03 35.56
N ILE A 272 26.06 6.92 35.17
CA ILE A 272 26.17 5.63 35.85
C ILE A 272 26.50 4.57 34.81
N HIS A 273 27.58 3.83 35.05
CA HIS A 273 27.98 2.65 34.29
C HIS A 273 27.96 1.43 35.23
N ALA A 274 27.24 0.36 34.88
CA ALA A 274 27.16 -0.89 35.65
C ALA A 274 26.66 -2.05 34.79
N VAL A 275 27.13 -3.30 35.00
CA VAL A 275 26.55 -4.45 34.29
C VAL A 275 25.13 -4.76 34.79
N LYS A 276 24.86 -4.59 36.09
CA LYS A 276 23.50 -4.74 36.67
C LYS A 276 23.18 -3.60 37.64
N LEU A 277 22.12 -2.86 37.34
CA LEU A 277 21.47 -1.94 38.28
C LEU A 277 20.26 -2.65 38.91
N LYS A 278 20.17 -2.61 40.25
CA LYS A 278 19.06 -3.15 41.03
C LYS A 278 18.64 -2.19 42.13
N GLY A 279 17.37 -2.20 42.54
CA GLY A 279 16.87 -1.48 43.72
C GLY A 279 15.63 -0.64 43.45
N TYR A 280 15.16 0.04 44.50
CA TYR A 280 13.95 0.89 44.49
C TYR A 280 14.25 2.37 44.81
N GLY A 281 15.52 2.77 44.75
CA GLY A 281 15.95 4.14 45.04
C GLY A 281 15.64 5.14 43.94
N THR A 282 16.14 6.37 44.10
CA THR A 282 15.84 7.49 43.18
C THR A 282 17.11 8.19 42.69
N ILE A 283 17.16 8.48 41.40
CA ILE A 283 18.21 9.23 40.72
C ILE A 283 17.60 10.53 40.17
N SER A 284 18.04 11.70 40.65
CA SER A 284 17.41 12.99 40.32
C SER A 284 18.40 14.05 39.87
N ALA A 285 18.10 14.72 38.75
CA ALA A 285 18.79 15.91 38.27
C ALA A 285 17.76 17.02 37.92
N ALA A 286 16.75 17.19 38.78
CA ALA A 286 15.70 18.19 38.60
C ALA A 286 16.20 19.64 38.72
N GLY A 287 15.48 20.58 38.12
CA GLY A 287 15.72 22.02 38.25
C GLY A 287 15.14 22.61 39.54
N GLY A 288 15.79 23.64 40.09
CA GLY A 288 15.36 24.35 41.30
C GLY A 288 14.20 25.33 41.06
N ARG A 289 13.45 25.63 42.12
CA ARG A 289 12.32 26.59 42.11
C ARG A 289 12.82 28.02 42.21
N GLY A 290 12.19 28.95 41.50
CA GLY A 290 12.54 30.38 41.58
C GLY A 290 11.45 31.28 41.02
N TRP A 291 11.79 32.55 40.79
CA TRP A 291 10.92 33.48 40.07
C TRP A 291 10.58 32.90 38.68
N GLY A 292 11.59 32.67 37.85
CA GLY A 292 11.59 31.63 36.82
C GLY A 292 12.26 30.35 37.33
N GLY A 293 11.67 29.18 37.09
CA GLY A 293 12.21 27.88 37.47
C GLY A 293 13.39 27.45 36.60
N GLY A 294 14.37 26.76 37.19
CA GLY A 294 15.54 26.24 36.48
C GLY A 294 15.22 25.04 35.58
N GLY A 295 15.97 24.86 34.50
CA GLY A 295 15.84 23.70 33.62
C GLY A 295 16.40 22.42 34.25
N GLY A 296 15.87 21.26 33.82
CA GLY A 296 16.40 19.96 34.23
C GLY A 296 17.83 19.71 33.73
N GLY A 297 18.51 18.78 34.39
CA GLY A 297 19.90 18.37 34.09
C GLY A 297 20.01 17.28 33.02
N ARG A 298 21.12 16.54 33.04
CA ARG A 298 21.36 15.39 32.15
C ARG A 298 21.67 14.14 32.96
N ILE A 299 20.97 13.05 32.68
CA ILE A 299 21.22 11.73 33.27
C ILE A 299 21.52 10.76 32.12
N SER A 300 22.60 9.99 32.22
CA SER A 300 22.85 8.86 31.34
C SER A 300 23.10 7.60 32.18
N LEU A 301 22.38 6.53 31.85
CA LEU A 301 22.55 5.20 32.43
C LEU A 301 23.08 4.25 31.35
N ASP A 302 24.29 3.77 31.54
CA ASP A 302 24.94 2.75 30.73
C ASP A 302 24.90 1.42 31.50
N CYS A 303 23.77 0.72 31.39
CA CYS A 303 23.47 -0.46 32.20
C CYS A 303 22.87 -1.58 31.36
N TYR A 304 23.60 -2.71 31.24
CA TYR A 304 23.17 -3.89 30.48
C TYR A 304 21.90 -4.55 31.03
N SER A 305 21.65 -4.46 32.34
CA SER A 305 20.41 -4.92 32.96
C SER A 305 19.98 -3.97 34.07
N ILE A 306 18.79 -3.38 33.92
CA ILE A 306 18.09 -2.64 34.98
C ILE A 306 16.99 -3.57 35.50
N GLN A 307 17.02 -3.87 36.80
CA GLN A 307 16.05 -4.71 37.50
C GLN A 307 15.46 -3.90 38.66
N GLU A 308 14.18 -4.16 38.98
CA GLU A 308 13.41 -3.37 39.95
C GLU A 308 13.17 -1.91 39.46
N ASP A 309 12.22 -1.20 40.05
CA ASP A 309 11.67 0.05 39.49
C ASP A 309 12.42 1.29 40.01
N VAL A 310 13.69 1.44 39.60
CA VAL A 310 14.53 2.59 39.96
C VAL A 310 13.95 3.87 39.35
N LYS A 311 13.58 4.84 40.20
CA LYS A 311 12.96 6.08 39.76
C LYS A 311 14.01 7.08 39.24
N VAL A 312 13.82 7.58 38.02
CA VAL A 312 14.68 8.60 37.39
C VAL A 312 13.87 9.89 37.16
N THR A 313 14.35 11.03 37.67
CA THR A 313 13.67 12.34 37.55
C THR A 313 14.58 13.43 36.97
N VAL A 314 14.11 14.06 35.89
CA VAL A 314 14.83 15.14 35.17
C VAL A 314 13.97 16.38 34.91
N HIS A 315 12.83 16.53 35.59
CA HIS A 315 11.90 17.64 35.33
C HIS A 315 12.49 19.03 35.64
N GLY A 316 11.94 20.06 35.00
CA GLY A 316 12.25 21.46 35.31
C GLY A 316 11.66 21.90 36.65
N GLY A 317 12.26 22.94 37.22
CA GLY A 317 11.83 23.57 38.46
C GLY A 317 10.62 24.47 38.28
N TRP A 318 9.85 24.66 39.36
CA TRP A 318 8.62 25.46 39.32
C TRP A 318 8.92 26.97 39.30
N SER A 319 8.13 27.72 38.53
CA SER A 319 8.19 29.19 38.45
C SER A 319 7.13 29.84 39.34
N MET A 320 7.54 30.77 40.20
CA MET A 320 6.64 31.55 41.06
C MET A 320 6.08 32.79 40.36
N GLY A 321 6.85 33.44 39.47
CA GLY A 321 6.39 34.62 38.73
C GLY A 321 5.41 34.28 37.60
N CYS A 322 5.41 33.03 37.13
CA CYS A 322 4.57 32.57 36.02
C CYS A 322 4.21 31.08 36.17
N PRO A 323 3.16 30.73 36.95
CA PRO A 323 2.83 29.35 37.30
C PRO A 323 2.59 28.37 36.14
N ARG A 324 2.28 28.88 34.93
CA ARG A 324 2.08 28.06 33.72
C ARG A 324 3.36 27.82 32.91
N ASN A 325 4.48 28.46 33.26
CA ASN A 325 5.76 28.35 32.56
C ASN A 325 6.87 27.98 33.56
N ALA A 326 6.90 26.73 34.00
CA ALA A 326 8.04 26.14 34.71
C ALA A 326 9.26 25.96 33.79
N GLY A 327 10.43 25.60 34.35
CA GLY A 327 11.58 25.19 33.54
C GLY A 327 11.27 23.99 32.63
N ALA A 328 12.02 23.85 31.55
CA ALA A 328 11.91 22.68 30.67
C ALA A 328 12.58 21.44 31.29
N ALA A 329 12.13 20.27 30.85
CA ALA A 329 12.69 18.99 31.22
C ALA A 329 14.16 18.85 30.78
N GLY A 330 14.93 18.12 31.57
CA GLY A 330 16.24 17.62 31.20
C GLY A 330 16.16 16.38 30.30
N THR A 331 17.31 15.77 30.05
CA THR A 331 17.41 14.57 29.20
C THR A 331 17.84 13.36 30.04
N TYR A 332 17.07 12.27 29.97
CA TYR A 332 17.50 10.95 30.42
C TYR A 332 17.82 10.08 29.19
N PHE A 333 19.06 9.62 29.09
CA PHE A 333 19.53 8.71 28.05
C PHE A 333 19.87 7.34 28.64
N ASN A 334 19.43 6.26 28.00
CA ASN A 334 19.90 4.92 28.27
C ASN A 334 20.87 4.52 27.15
N ALA A 335 22.14 4.31 27.49
CA ALA A 335 23.21 4.11 26.53
C ALA A 335 23.24 2.70 25.94
N ASP A 336 22.96 1.67 26.74
CA ASP A 336 22.85 0.26 26.29
C ASP A 336 21.70 0.09 25.29
N LEU A 337 20.52 0.62 25.62
CA LEU A 337 19.35 0.59 24.74
C LEU A 337 19.42 1.64 23.61
N LEU A 338 20.30 2.63 23.67
CA LEU A 338 20.32 3.81 22.78
C LEU A 338 18.97 4.55 22.73
N SER A 339 18.37 4.79 23.90
CA SER A 339 17.01 5.36 24.04
C SER A 339 17.02 6.71 24.77
N LEU A 340 16.38 7.72 24.19
CA LEU A 340 16.22 9.05 24.81
C LEU A 340 14.81 9.21 25.40
N ARG A 341 14.72 9.69 26.64
CA ARG A 341 13.47 10.07 27.31
C ARG A 341 13.55 11.52 27.81
N VAL A 342 12.52 12.30 27.47
CA VAL A 342 12.31 13.67 27.94
C VAL A 342 10.94 13.73 28.61
N GLY A 343 10.92 13.79 29.94
CA GLY A 343 9.71 13.83 30.76
C GLY A 343 9.76 15.00 31.74
N ASN A 344 8.69 15.79 31.82
CA ASN A 344 8.61 16.92 32.75
C ASN A 344 7.75 16.64 33.99
N ASP A 345 7.47 15.36 34.29
CA ASP A 345 6.69 14.91 35.46
C ASP A 345 5.38 15.71 35.69
N ASN A 346 4.68 16.00 34.60
CA ASN A 346 3.42 16.74 34.52
C ASN A 346 3.53 18.24 34.89
N VAL A 347 4.74 18.74 35.15
CA VAL A 347 5.02 20.16 35.37
C VAL A 347 4.78 20.93 34.07
N THR A 348 3.85 21.89 34.09
CA THR A 348 3.47 22.66 32.90
C THR A 348 4.51 23.73 32.55
N THR A 349 4.96 23.73 31.31
CA THR A 349 5.96 24.68 30.80
C THR A 349 5.56 25.26 29.44
N GLU A 350 5.97 26.50 29.14
CA GLU A 350 6.03 27.07 27.77
C GLU A 350 7.49 27.15 27.27
N THR A 351 8.43 26.69 28.09
CA THR A 351 9.86 26.61 27.81
C THR A 351 10.17 25.26 27.17
N GLU A 352 11.09 25.24 26.21
CA GLU A 352 11.37 24.07 25.38
C GLU A 352 12.72 23.41 25.73
N THR A 353 12.82 22.11 25.45
CA THR A 353 14.05 21.30 25.51
C THR A 353 14.63 21.17 24.10
N PRO A 354 15.71 21.87 23.73
CA PRO A 354 16.27 21.78 22.38
C PRO A 354 17.03 20.47 22.18
N LEU A 355 16.69 19.74 21.12
CA LEU A 355 17.50 18.63 20.61
C LEU A 355 18.32 19.18 19.44
N LEU A 356 19.63 19.28 19.63
CA LEU A 356 20.50 20.05 18.72
C LEU A 356 21.07 19.23 17.56
N ASP A 357 21.15 17.90 17.68
CA ASP A 357 21.70 17.00 16.67
C ASP A 357 21.21 15.56 16.89
N PHE A 358 21.06 14.78 15.82
CA PHE A 358 20.71 13.36 15.86
C PHE A 358 21.81 12.52 15.20
N PRO A 359 22.41 11.54 15.90
CA PRO A 359 23.54 10.79 15.38
C PRO A 359 23.17 9.94 14.16
N THR A 360 23.88 10.15 13.06
CA THR A 360 23.72 9.39 11.81
C THR A 360 24.52 8.09 11.77
N THR A 361 25.53 7.95 12.64
CA THR A 361 26.41 6.77 12.74
C THR A 361 25.87 5.69 13.67
N ILE A 362 25.30 6.08 14.82
CA ILE A 362 24.69 5.19 15.82
C ILE A 362 23.24 5.63 15.98
N ILE A 363 22.35 4.98 15.24
CA ILE A 363 20.92 5.31 15.20
C ILE A 363 20.28 4.90 16.53
N TRP A 364 19.59 5.84 17.18
CA TRP A 364 18.83 5.58 18.41
C TRP A 364 17.69 4.58 18.20
N SER A 365 17.38 3.78 19.21
CA SER A 365 16.30 2.79 19.17
C SER A 365 14.93 3.44 19.37
N HIS A 366 14.80 4.30 20.37
CA HIS A 366 13.53 4.86 20.82
C HIS A 366 13.69 6.30 21.30
N VAL A 367 12.67 7.13 21.05
CA VAL A 367 12.58 8.50 21.57
C VAL A 367 11.22 8.72 22.22
N PHE A 368 11.22 9.08 23.50
CA PHE A 368 10.02 9.30 24.32
C PHE A 368 9.92 10.76 24.75
N VAL A 369 8.75 11.38 24.52
CA VAL A 369 8.42 12.73 25.00
C VAL A 369 7.10 12.66 25.78
N GLU A 370 7.14 12.90 27.08
CA GLU A 370 6.01 12.58 27.96
C GLU A 370 5.77 13.59 29.09
N ASN A 371 4.60 13.49 29.73
CA ASN A 371 4.24 14.19 30.97
C ASN A 371 4.46 15.71 30.88
N ASN A 372 3.79 16.37 29.92
CA ASN A 372 3.91 17.81 29.58
C ASN A 372 5.30 18.30 29.13
N ALA A 373 6.22 17.43 28.74
CA ALA A 373 7.47 17.84 28.12
C ALA A 373 7.25 18.57 26.77
N LYS A 374 7.91 19.72 26.59
CA LYS A 374 8.02 20.43 25.32
C LYS A 374 9.43 20.33 24.78
N VAL A 375 9.55 19.95 23.52
CA VAL A 375 10.81 19.65 22.82
C VAL A 375 10.89 20.47 21.54
N LEU A 376 12.05 21.05 21.25
CA LEU A 376 12.31 21.84 20.05
C LEU A 376 13.41 21.18 19.21
N VAL A 377 13.19 21.06 17.89
CA VAL A 377 14.22 20.71 16.90
C VAL A 377 14.45 21.96 16.03
N PRO A 378 15.48 22.78 16.32
CA PRO A 378 15.60 24.14 15.76
C PRO A 378 16.32 24.23 14.41
N LEU A 379 16.88 23.13 13.90
CA LEU A 379 17.75 23.12 12.71
C LEU A 379 16.95 23.25 11.41
N LEU A 380 17.41 24.12 10.51
CA LEU A 380 16.77 24.43 9.20
C LEU A 380 16.56 23.20 8.31
N TRP A 381 17.53 22.28 8.30
CA TRP A 381 17.41 20.97 7.68
C TRP A 381 17.81 19.92 8.71
N THR A 382 16.90 19.01 9.05
CA THR A 382 17.20 17.88 9.94
C THR A 382 16.53 16.60 9.49
N ARG A 383 17.30 15.51 9.54
CA ARG A 383 16.84 14.14 9.42
C ARG A 383 16.84 13.48 10.79
N VAL A 384 15.66 13.31 11.37
CA VAL A 384 15.45 12.56 12.62
C VAL A 384 15.25 11.10 12.25
N GLN A 385 16.30 10.29 12.36
CA GLN A 385 16.25 8.86 12.07
C GLN A 385 16.35 8.05 13.37
N VAL A 386 15.36 7.19 13.59
CA VAL A 386 15.22 6.31 14.77
C VAL A 386 14.97 4.89 14.27
N ARG A 387 15.59 3.88 14.88
CA ARG A 387 15.51 2.48 14.44
C ARG A 387 14.18 1.81 14.81
N GLY A 388 13.60 2.18 15.95
CA GLY A 388 12.34 1.67 16.45
C GLY A 388 11.27 2.76 16.48
N GLN A 389 10.89 3.23 17.67
CA GLN A 389 9.69 4.03 17.86
C GLN A 389 9.96 5.47 18.32
N ILE A 390 9.14 6.40 17.83
CA ILE A 390 9.01 7.75 18.37
C ILE A 390 7.64 7.82 19.06
N SER A 391 7.61 8.22 20.32
CA SER A 391 6.41 8.17 21.15
C SER A 391 6.18 9.46 21.92
N LEU A 392 4.99 10.04 21.75
CA LEU A 392 4.53 11.21 22.46
C LEU A 392 3.30 10.85 23.31
N TYR A 393 3.37 11.10 24.62
CA TYR A 393 2.29 10.75 25.56
C TYR A 393 1.98 11.90 26.53
N ARG A 394 0.73 11.97 27.02
CA ARG A 394 0.34 12.80 28.18
C ARG A 394 0.79 14.27 28.07
N GLY A 395 0.33 14.98 27.05
CA GLY A 395 0.67 16.39 26.83
C GLY A 395 2.04 16.63 26.19
N GLY A 396 2.76 15.58 25.78
CA GLY A 396 4.03 15.68 25.08
C GLY A 396 3.91 16.53 23.81
N THR A 397 4.83 17.46 23.62
CA THR A 397 4.86 18.34 22.43
C THR A 397 6.24 18.34 21.78
N ILE A 398 6.30 18.08 20.47
CA ILE A 398 7.50 18.29 19.66
C ILE A 398 7.24 19.41 18.66
N VAL A 399 8.15 20.38 18.61
CA VAL A 399 8.15 21.52 17.69
C VAL A 399 9.34 21.40 16.75
N PHE A 400 9.08 21.37 15.45
CA PHE A 400 10.09 21.40 14.39
C PHE A 400 10.15 22.80 13.79
N GLY A 401 11.34 23.40 13.80
CA GLY A 401 11.59 24.74 13.26
C GLY A 401 11.12 25.86 14.18
N LEU A 402 11.28 27.10 13.70
CA LEU A 402 10.98 28.32 14.45
C LEU A 402 9.79 29.04 13.83
N SER A 403 8.80 29.42 14.65
CA SER A 403 7.56 30.06 14.18
C SER A 403 7.74 31.39 13.45
N LYS A 404 8.88 32.09 13.66
CA LYS A 404 9.23 33.31 12.92
C LYS A 404 9.81 33.03 11.51
N TYR A 405 10.21 31.80 11.23
CA TYR A 405 10.93 31.39 10.02
C TYR A 405 10.46 30.00 9.52
N PRO A 406 9.22 29.88 9.00
CA PRO A 406 8.67 28.63 8.46
C PRO A 406 9.26 28.32 7.07
N VAL A 407 10.57 28.08 7.01
CA VAL A 407 11.35 27.82 5.78
C VAL A 407 12.16 26.52 5.86
N SER A 408 11.96 25.74 6.92
CA SER A 408 12.76 24.56 7.22
C SER A 408 12.20 23.31 6.53
N GLU A 409 13.04 22.34 6.19
CA GLU A 409 12.60 21.01 5.73
C GLU A 409 13.03 19.93 6.73
N PHE A 410 12.08 19.14 7.19
CA PHE A 410 12.29 18.10 8.20
C PHE A 410 11.97 16.72 7.61
N GLU A 411 12.88 15.77 7.82
CA GLU A 411 12.67 14.36 7.50
C GLU A 411 12.63 13.54 8.79
N LEU A 412 11.51 12.87 9.08
CA LEU A 412 11.35 11.96 10.22
C LEU A 412 11.24 10.53 9.70
N VAL A 413 12.17 9.67 10.13
CA VAL A 413 12.24 8.26 9.75
C VAL A 413 12.23 7.40 11.01
N ALA A 414 11.20 6.56 11.16
CA ALA A 414 11.06 5.61 12.28
C ALA A 414 10.35 4.34 11.82
N GLU A 415 10.33 3.28 12.64
CA GLU A 415 9.40 2.16 12.39
C GLU A 415 7.99 2.56 12.81
N GLU A 416 7.83 3.15 14.00
CA GLU A 416 6.52 3.49 14.56
C GLU A 416 6.49 4.93 15.09
N LEU A 417 5.41 5.65 14.78
CA LEU A 417 5.08 6.95 15.38
C LEU A 417 3.78 6.80 16.18
N LEU A 418 3.90 6.91 17.51
CA LEU A 418 2.81 6.73 18.48
C LEU A 418 2.51 8.06 19.17
N MET A 419 1.24 8.48 19.17
CA MET A 419 0.81 9.73 19.81
C MET A 419 -0.45 9.52 20.66
N SER A 420 -0.40 9.86 21.95
CA SER A 420 -1.58 9.98 22.82
C SER A 420 -1.60 11.34 23.54
N ASP A 421 -2.74 12.05 23.49
CA ASP A 421 -2.94 13.37 24.11
C ASP A 421 -1.80 14.37 23.80
N SER A 422 -1.26 14.33 22.58
CA SER A 422 0.04 14.94 22.24
C SER A 422 0.00 15.75 20.95
N ILE A 423 0.96 16.67 20.79
CA ILE A 423 0.99 17.63 19.67
C ILE A 423 2.35 17.63 18.98
N ILE A 424 2.36 17.46 17.65
CA ILE A 424 3.49 17.81 16.80
C ILE A 424 3.16 19.13 16.08
N LYS A 425 4.10 20.08 16.12
CA LYS A 425 4.04 21.33 15.34
C LYS A 425 5.23 21.40 14.41
N VAL A 426 5.01 21.83 13.17
CA VAL A 426 6.07 21.99 12.17
C VAL A 426 5.96 23.36 11.52
N PHE A 427 7.07 24.09 11.48
CA PHE A 427 7.20 25.38 10.79
C PHE A 427 8.12 25.21 9.58
N GLY A 428 7.52 25.02 8.41
CA GLY A 428 8.15 24.58 7.17
C GLY A 428 7.49 23.31 6.64
N ALA A 429 8.24 22.51 5.87
CA ALA A 429 7.74 21.26 5.29
C ALA A 429 8.12 20.03 6.11
N PHE A 430 7.19 19.08 6.18
CA PHE A 430 7.33 17.85 6.94
C PHE A 430 7.33 16.64 6.00
N ARG A 431 8.41 15.85 6.01
CA ARG A 431 8.51 14.56 5.35
C ARG A 431 8.57 13.48 6.43
N VAL A 432 7.63 12.55 6.43
CA VAL A 432 7.56 11.44 7.38
C VAL A 432 7.65 10.13 6.60
N ALA A 433 8.50 9.21 7.03
CA ALA A 433 8.59 7.86 6.51
C ALA A 433 8.54 6.86 7.68
N VAL A 434 7.37 6.25 7.90
CA VAL A 434 7.15 5.28 8.99
C VAL A 434 6.48 4.01 8.49
N LYS A 435 6.54 2.91 9.27
CA LYS A 435 5.72 1.72 9.00
C LYS A 435 4.31 1.91 9.55
N MET A 436 4.21 2.46 10.76
CA MET A 436 2.96 2.61 11.51
C MET A 436 2.79 4.05 12.03
N LEU A 437 1.60 4.62 11.87
CA LEU A 437 1.17 5.88 12.49
C LEU A 437 -0.11 5.65 13.29
N LEU A 438 -0.01 5.78 14.62
CA LEU A 438 -1.14 5.62 15.54
C LEU A 438 -1.34 6.91 16.35
N MET A 439 -2.52 7.51 16.23
CA MET A 439 -2.88 8.77 16.91
C MET A 439 -4.15 8.60 17.74
N TRP A 440 -4.10 9.07 18.98
CA TRP A 440 -5.22 9.11 19.93
C TRP A 440 -5.30 10.50 20.58
N ASN A 441 -6.41 11.23 20.42
CA ASN A 441 -6.58 12.61 20.92
C ASN A 441 -5.37 13.52 20.65
N SER A 442 -4.78 13.38 19.46
CA SER A 442 -3.46 13.92 19.14
C SER A 442 -3.47 14.74 17.86
N LYS A 443 -2.59 15.73 17.76
CA LYS A 443 -2.62 16.72 16.66
C LYS A 443 -1.27 16.88 15.99
N ILE A 444 -1.25 16.79 14.66
CA ILE A 444 -0.10 17.16 13.82
C ILE A 444 -0.49 18.45 13.08
N LEU A 445 0.23 19.54 13.36
CA LEU A 445 -0.04 20.87 12.81
C LEU A 445 1.17 21.32 11.98
N ILE A 446 0.97 21.51 10.68
CA ILE A 446 2.00 21.89 9.73
C ILE A 446 1.70 23.29 9.19
N ASP A 447 2.62 24.21 9.44
CA ASP A 447 2.63 25.57 8.91
C ASP A 447 3.77 25.70 7.89
N GLY A 448 3.46 25.53 6.61
CA GLY A 448 4.39 25.64 5.49
C GLY A 448 4.76 27.08 5.11
N GLY A 449 4.27 28.09 5.85
CA GLY A 449 4.49 29.51 5.55
C GLY A 449 3.66 30.04 4.38
N GLY A 450 3.67 31.36 4.20
CA GLY A 450 2.89 32.06 3.18
C GLY A 450 3.59 32.23 1.81
N ASN A 451 4.81 31.73 1.63
CA ASN A 451 5.57 31.87 0.38
C ASN A 451 5.37 30.66 -0.54
N THR A 452 5.02 30.90 -1.80
CA THR A 452 4.61 29.89 -2.78
C THR A 452 5.73 29.02 -3.36
N ILE A 453 6.96 29.07 -2.84
CA ILE A 453 8.17 28.65 -3.57
C ILE A 453 8.69 27.23 -3.22
N VAL A 454 8.67 26.79 -1.94
CA VAL A 454 8.94 25.39 -1.50
C VAL A 454 8.16 25.19 -0.17
N THR A 455 7.48 24.09 0.17
CA THR A 455 7.45 22.70 -0.36
C THR A 455 6.02 22.11 -0.23
N ALA A 456 5.78 20.88 -0.72
CA ALA A 456 4.68 20.03 -0.22
C ALA A 456 5.16 19.18 0.98
N SER A 457 4.28 18.96 1.97
CA SER A 457 4.54 18.00 3.06
C SER A 457 4.05 16.61 2.68
N VAL A 458 4.79 15.57 3.08
CA VAL A 458 4.61 14.19 2.62
C VAL A 458 4.65 13.24 3.82
N LEU A 459 3.61 12.44 4.01
CA LEU A 459 3.57 11.37 5.02
C LEU A 459 3.51 10.03 4.29
N GLU A 460 4.64 9.33 4.20
CA GLU A 460 4.73 7.93 3.76
C GLU A 460 4.56 6.99 4.96
N VAL A 461 3.50 6.18 4.96
CA VAL A 461 3.19 5.21 6.02
C VAL A 461 2.96 3.83 5.41
N ARG A 462 3.95 2.93 5.54
CA ARG A 462 3.96 1.69 4.75
C ARG A 462 2.78 0.75 5.04
N ASN A 463 2.42 0.55 6.31
CA ASN A 463 1.47 -0.49 6.70
C ASN A 463 0.13 0.06 7.20
N LEU A 464 0.13 0.98 8.17
CA LEU A 464 -1.10 1.35 8.88
C LEU A 464 -1.11 2.80 9.37
N VAL A 465 -2.18 3.51 9.04
CA VAL A 465 -2.54 4.80 9.63
C VAL A 465 -3.87 4.63 10.38
N VAL A 466 -3.88 4.86 11.69
CA VAL A 466 -5.12 4.89 12.49
C VAL A 466 -5.18 6.18 13.30
N LEU A 467 -6.24 6.94 13.08
CA LEU A 467 -6.65 8.06 13.93
C LEU A 467 -7.84 7.61 14.79
N ARG A 468 -7.83 8.06 16.05
CA ARG A 468 -8.91 7.87 17.04
C ARG A 468 -9.09 9.11 17.91
N GLU A 469 -10.33 9.28 18.37
CA GLU A 469 -10.79 10.28 19.33
C GLU A 469 -10.24 11.70 19.08
N TYR A 470 -10.88 12.50 18.23
CA TYR A 470 -10.46 13.89 17.93
C TYR A 470 -9.02 14.06 17.42
N SER A 471 -8.45 13.05 16.77
CA SER A 471 -7.10 13.13 16.22
C SER A 471 -7.07 13.90 14.89
N VAL A 472 -6.21 14.91 14.77
CA VAL A 472 -6.22 15.83 13.61
C VAL A 472 -4.83 15.99 12.99
N ILE A 473 -4.74 15.78 11.68
CA ILE A 473 -3.60 16.19 10.85
C ILE A 473 -4.06 17.40 10.04
N SER A 474 -3.37 18.55 10.19
CA SER A 474 -3.73 19.80 9.52
C SER A 474 -2.51 20.45 8.88
N SER A 475 -2.62 20.85 7.61
CA SER A 475 -1.60 21.60 6.88
C SER A 475 -2.18 22.82 6.17
N ASN A 476 -1.57 24.00 6.32
CA ASN A 476 -1.94 25.18 5.52
C ASN A 476 -1.34 25.17 4.09
N ALA A 477 -0.50 24.18 3.79
CA ALA A 477 0.11 23.96 2.48
C ALA A 477 -0.40 22.64 1.86
N ASN A 478 0.27 22.19 0.79
CA ASN A 478 -0.04 20.93 0.12
C ASN A 478 0.40 19.74 1.01
N LEU A 479 -0.47 18.75 1.17
CA LEU A 479 -0.24 17.54 1.96
C LEU A 479 -0.46 16.28 1.10
N GLY A 480 0.58 15.49 0.91
CA GLY A 480 0.49 14.13 0.36
C GLY A 480 0.54 13.10 1.48
N VAL A 481 -0.40 12.17 1.51
CA VAL A 481 -0.38 11.00 2.40
C VAL A 481 -0.33 9.75 1.51
N TYR A 482 0.75 8.99 1.65
CA TYR A 482 1.06 7.81 0.88
C TYR A 482 1.14 6.61 1.81
N GLY A 483 0.62 5.45 1.43
CA GLY A 483 0.82 4.26 2.24
C GLY A 483 0.33 3.00 1.55
N GLN A 484 0.96 1.84 1.80
CA GLN A 484 0.69 0.62 1.03
C GLN A 484 -0.34 -0.32 1.70
N GLY A 485 -0.80 0.02 2.89
CA GLY A 485 -1.80 -0.75 3.63
C GLY A 485 -3.08 0.04 3.87
N LEU A 486 -3.42 0.28 5.14
CA LEU A 486 -4.76 0.68 5.55
C LEU A 486 -4.77 2.08 6.20
N LEU A 487 -5.70 2.93 5.76
CA LEU A 487 -5.99 4.24 6.37
C LEU A 487 -7.35 4.21 7.05
N LYS A 488 -7.39 4.33 8.38
CA LYS A 488 -8.62 4.40 9.17
C LYS A 488 -8.74 5.68 9.98
N LEU A 489 -9.80 6.43 9.72
CA LEU A 489 -10.35 7.44 10.63
C LEU A 489 -11.53 6.78 11.35
N THR A 490 -11.57 6.77 12.68
CA THR A 490 -12.59 5.97 13.42
C THR A 490 -13.22 6.65 14.61
N GLY A 491 -12.64 7.74 15.11
CA GLY A 491 -13.20 8.59 16.15
C GLY A 491 -14.03 9.75 15.62
N HIS A 492 -14.96 10.22 16.45
CA HIS A 492 -15.60 11.50 16.27
C HIS A 492 -14.56 12.63 16.30
N GLY A 493 -14.66 13.55 15.34
CA GLY A 493 -13.74 14.69 15.22
C GLY A 493 -12.36 14.35 14.66
N ASP A 494 -12.10 13.09 14.28
CA ASP A 494 -10.88 12.73 13.56
C ASP A 494 -10.86 13.44 12.21
N ALA A 495 -9.76 14.11 11.85
CA ALA A 495 -9.69 14.84 10.59
C ALA A 495 -8.31 14.84 9.93
N ILE A 496 -8.30 14.76 8.60
CA ILE A 496 -7.15 15.13 7.77
C ILE A 496 -7.56 16.34 6.93
N LYS A 497 -6.90 17.47 7.19
CA LYS A 497 -7.19 18.76 6.58
C LYS A 497 -5.96 19.31 5.87
N ALA A 498 -6.11 19.77 4.64
CA ALA A 498 -5.03 20.44 3.93
C ALA A 498 -5.55 21.51 2.97
N GLN A 499 -4.67 22.41 2.54
CA GLN A 499 -4.99 23.35 1.48
C GLN A 499 -5.15 22.63 0.12
N ARG A 500 -4.33 21.62 -0.12
CA ARG A 500 -4.58 20.54 -1.09
C ARG A 500 -4.19 19.20 -0.47
N LEU A 501 -5.02 18.18 -0.63
CA LEU A 501 -4.82 16.84 -0.08
C LEU A 501 -4.71 15.82 -1.21
N SER A 502 -3.68 14.97 -1.20
CA SER A 502 -3.62 13.77 -2.02
C SER A 502 -3.44 12.54 -1.13
N LEU A 503 -4.30 11.55 -1.29
CA LEU A 503 -4.23 10.25 -0.63
C LEU A 503 -3.93 9.19 -1.69
N SER A 504 -2.86 8.40 -1.55
CA SER A 504 -2.61 7.34 -2.53
C SER A 504 -1.85 6.12 -2.05
N LEU A 505 -1.90 5.06 -2.88
CA LEU A 505 -1.31 3.73 -2.70
C LEU A 505 -2.01 2.83 -1.66
N PHE A 506 -2.98 3.35 -0.91
CA PHE A 506 -3.65 2.63 0.17
C PHE A 506 -4.50 1.49 -0.37
N TYR A 507 -4.40 0.30 0.21
CA TYR A 507 -5.29 -0.82 -0.11
C TYR A 507 -6.75 -0.46 0.20
N ASN A 508 -7.00 0.11 1.38
CA ASN A 508 -8.35 0.51 1.81
C ASN A 508 -8.29 1.82 2.60
N ILE A 509 -9.24 2.72 2.32
CA ILE A 509 -9.46 3.96 3.07
C ILE A 509 -10.85 3.90 3.71
N THR A 510 -10.94 3.92 5.05
CA THR A 510 -12.21 4.03 5.77
C THR A 510 -12.32 5.36 6.50
N VAL A 511 -13.30 6.19 6.09
CA VAL A 511 -13.68 7.42 6.79
C VAL A 511 -14.86 7.09 7.71
N GLY A 512 -14.58 6.87 9.01
CA GLY A 512 -15.57 6.50 10.01
C GLY A 512 -16.61 7.60 10.33
N PRO A 513 -17.68 7.24 11.07
CA PRO A 513 -18.74 8.18 11.42
C PRO A 513 -18.20 9.33 12.27
N GLY A 514 -18.51 10.57 11.87
CA GLY A 514 -18.01 11.77 12.53
C GLY A 514 -16.54 12.10 12.25
N SER A 515 -15.86 11.35 11.38
CA SER A 515 -14.55 11.70 10.83
C SER A 515 -14.66 12.59 9.58
N LEU A 516 -13.60 13.33 9.26
CA LEU A 516 -13.59 14.37 8.21
C LEU A 516 -12.32 14.34 7.34
N LEU A 517 -12.47 14.15 6.03
CA LEU A 517 -11.44 14.50 5.04
C LEU A 517 -11.80 15.85 4.42
N GLN A 518 -10.86 16.81 4.44
CA GLN A 518 -11.15 18.17 3.96
C GLN A 518 -9.99 18.80 3.18
N ALA A 519 -10.27 19.24 1.94
CA ALA A 519 -9.41 20.18 1.23
C ALA A 519 -10.19 20.98 0.17
N PRO A 520 -10.14 22.33 0.17
CA PRO A 520 -9.24 23.20 0.93
C PRO A 520 -9.67 23.41 2.39
N LEU A 521 -8.84 24.14 3.15
CA LEU A 521 -9.19 24.64 4.48
C LEU A 521 -10.38 25.63 4.43
N ASP A 522 -10.97 25.92 5.60
CA ASP A 522 -12.14 26.79 5.71
C ASP A 522 -11.85 28.29 5.47
N ASP A 523 -10.59 28.67 5.29
CA ASP A 523 -10.18 30.04 5.01
C ASP A 523 -10.62 30.46 3.59
N SER A 524 -11.31 31.59 3.48
CA SER A 524 -11.79 32.13 2.19
C SER A 524 -10.66 32.40 1.18
N ALA A 525 -9.50 32.85 1.67
CA ALA A 525 -8.28 32.99 0.89
C ALA A 525 -7.84 31.63 0.29
N GLY A 526 -7.82 30.58 1.11
CA GLY A 526 -7.49 29.22 0.68
C GLY A 526 -8.46 28.69 -0.38
N ARG A 527 -9.77 28.86 -0.17
CA ARG A 527 -10.79 28.46 -1.14
C ARG A 527 -10.56 29.12 -2.51
N SER A 528 -10.40 30.45 -2.53
CA SER A 528 -10.15 31.19 -3.78
C SER A 528 -8.85 30.78 -4.49
N MET A 529 -7.78 30.46 -3.75
CA MET A 529 -6.48 30.08 -4.33
C MET A 529 -6.56 28.79 -5.18
N VAL A 530 -7.41 27.83 -4.80
CA VAL A 530 -7.56 26.59 -5.57
C VAL A 530 -8.45 26.79 -6.80
N THR A 531 -9.61 27.45 -6.63
CA THR A 531 -10.63 27.51 -7.70
C THR A 531 -10.38 28.58 -8.75
N LYS A 532 -9.69 29.69 -8.42
CA LYS A 532 -9.57 30.88 -9.29
C LYS A 532 -9.13 30.56 -10.73
N SER A 533 -8.16 29.66 -10.92
CA SER A 533 -7.66 29.30 -12.26
C SER A 533 -8.69 28.57 -13.14
N LEU A 534 -9.67 27.88 -12.54
CA LEU A 534 -10.72 27.17 -13.26
C LEU A 534 -12.01 27.99 -13.39
N CYS A 535 -12.25 28.96 -12.51
CA CYS A 535 -13.45 29.82 -12.56
C CYS A 535 -13.53 30.72 -13.80
N GLU A 536 -12.39 31.00 -14.42
CA GLU A 536 -12.26 31.86 -15.60
C GLU A 536 -12.16 31.07 -16.92
N SER A 537 -12.04 29.73 -16.87
CA SER A 537 -11.85 28.88 -18.06
C SER A 537 -13.04 27.95 -18.33
N GLN A 538 -13.30 27.67 -19.61
CA GLN A 538 -14.20 26.63 -20.08
C GLN A 538 -13.46 25.35 -20.51
N THR A 539 -12.12 25.34 -20.52
CA THR A 539 -11.36 24.17 -20.94
C THR A 539 -11.21 23.17 -19.81
N CYS A 540 -11.66 21.93 -20.02
CA CYS A 540 -11.43 20.84 -19.07
C CYS A 540 -9.92 20.61 -18.87
N PRO A 541 -9.41 20.59 -17.63
CA PRO A 541 -8.02 20.22 -17.37
C PRO A 541 -7.73 18.79 -17.84
N VAL A 542 -6.64 18.63 -18.61
CA VAL A 542 -6.18 17.31 -19.09
C VAL A 542 -5.92 16.36 -17.91
N ASP A 543 -5.45 16.87 -16.77
CA ASP A 543 -5.21 16.12 -15.53
C ASP A 543 -6.46 15.47 -14.91
N LEU A 544 -7.68 15.91 -15.28
CA LEU A 544 -8.94 15.32 -14.81
C LEU A 544 -9.48 14.23 -15.76
N ILE A 545 -9.16 14.30 -17.06
CA ILE A 545 -9.61 13.31 -18.06
C ILE A 545 -8.58 12.17 -18.18
N THR A 546 -7.30 12.53 -18.26
CA THR A 546 -6.15 11.62 -18.39
C THR A 546 -5.14 11.94 -17.27
N PRO A 547 -5.43 11.54 -16.02
CA PRO A 547 -4.53 11.83 -14.90
C PRO A 547 -3.18 11.13 -15.03
N PRO A 548 -2.10 11.73 -14.51
CA PRO A 548 -0.77 11.12 -14.51
C PRO A 548 -0.75 9.86 -13.64
N ASP A 549 -0.10 8.81 -14.14
CA ASP A 549 -0.03 7.50 -13.48
C ASP A 549 0.58 7.54 -12.07
N ASP A 550 1.52 8.46 -11.82
CA ASP A 550 2.39 8.46 -10.63
C ASP A 550 1.75 9.03 -9.36
N CYS A 551 0.64 9.77 -9.48
CA CYS A 551 -0.12 10.29 -8.33
C CYS A 551 0.68 11.08 -7.29
N HIS A 552 1.79 11.69 -7.72
CA HIS A 552 2.58 12.57 -6.89
C HIS A 552 1.94 13.96 -6.76
N VAL A 553 2.06 14.56 -5.57
CA VAL A 553 1.58 15.94 -5.32
C VAL A 553 2.46 16.93 -6.06
N ASN A 554 2.02 17.37 -7.23
CA ASN A 554 2.61 18.53 -7.91
C ASN A 554 1.73 19.77 -7.68
N TYR A 555 2.36 20.93 -7.49
CA TYR A 555 1.68 22.21 -7.23
C TYR A 555 0.92 22.73 -8.46
N THR A 556 1.18 22.19 -9.66
CA THR A 556 0.50 22.53 -10.91
C THR A 556 -0.90 21.91 -11.04
N LEU A 557 -1.22 20.87 -10.25
CA LEU A 557 -2.43 20.06 -10.43
C LEU A 557 -3.71 20.82 -10.05
N SER A 558 -4.79 20.61 -10.80
CA SER A 558 -6.04 21.38 -10.69
C SER A 558 -6.97 21.00 -9.53
N PHE A 559 -6.73 19.90 -8.81
CA PHE A 559 -7.65 19.41 -7.77
C PHE A 559 -7.41 20.01 -6.38
N SER A 560 -8.41 19.89 -5.50
CA SER A 560 -8.27 20.18 -4.07
C SER A 560 -8.06 18.91 -3.25
N LEU A 561 -8.79 17.84 -3.57
CA LEU A 561 -8.71 16.53 -2.91
C LEU A 561 -8.56 15.44 -3.97
N GLN A 562 -7.46 14.70 -3.95
CA GLN A 562 -7.22 13.54 -4.82
C GLN A 562 -7.18 12.25 -4.01
N ILE A 563 -7.81 11.19 -4.53
CA ILE A 563 -7.63 9.81 -4.07
C ILE A 563 -7.17 8.97 -5.27
N CYS A 564 -6.03 8.28 -5.14
CA CYS A 564 -5.43 7.51 -6.24
C CYS A 564 -4.91 6.13 -5.82
N ARG A 565 -5.04 5.11 -6.69
CA ARG A 565 -4.47 3.76 -6.49
C ARG A 565 -4.96 3.17 -5.16
N VAL A 566 -6.28 3.01 -5.07
CA VAL A 566 -6.98 2.43 -3.90
C VAL A 566 -7.87 1.30 -4.37
N GLU A 567 -7.92 0.16 -3.66
CA GLU A 567 -8.93 -0.86 -4.01
C GLU A 567 -10.31 -0.37 -3.55
N ASP A 568 -10.50 -0.23 -2.23
CA ASP A 568 -11.81 0.10 -1.65
C ASP A 568 -11.79 1.40 -0.84
N LEU A 569 -12.72 2.32 -1.14
CA LEU A 569 -12.99 3.53 -0.38
C LEU A 569 -14.36 3.42 0.32
N LEU A 570 -14.36 3.39 1.66
CA LEU A 570 -15.56 3.35 2.50
C LEU A 570 -15.77 4.69 3.21
N VAL A 571 -16.93 5.31 2.99
CA VAL A 571 -17.28 6.62 3.51
C VAL A 571 -18.52 6.52 4.41
N ASN A 572 -18.30 6.59 5.73
CA ASN A 572 -19.32 6.69 6.76
C ASN A 572 -19.33 8.08 7.44
N GLY A 573 -18.28 8.87 7.25
CA GLY A 573 -18.15 10.26 7.70
C GLY A 573 -18.32 11.26 6.55
N LEU A 574 -17.63 12.40 6.66
CA LEU A 574 -17.70 13.50 5.68
C LEU A 574 -16.40 13.61 4.87
N ILE A 575 -16.51 13.57 3.54
CA ILE A 575 -15.45 14.03 2.63
C ILE A 575 -15.91 15.36 2.03
N ARG A 576 -15.11 16.41 2.20
CA ARG A 576 -15.42 17.78 1.73
C ARG A 576 -14.30 18.34 0.86
N GLY A 577 -14.61 18.85 -0.33
CA GLY A 577 -13.64 19.57 -1.15
C GLY A 577 -14.16 20.25 -2.40
N SER A 578 -13.44 21.26 -2.89
CA SER A 578 -13.79 22.04 -4.08
C SER A 578 -13.75 21.22 -5.38
N ILE A 579 -12.69 20.42 -5.54
CA ILE A 579 -12.51 19.51 -6.68
C ILE A 579 -12.05 18.18 -6.08
N ILE A 580 -13.00 17.26 -5.96
CA ILE A 580 -12.80 15.89 -5.48
C ILE A 580 -12.53 15.01 -6.69
N HIS A 581 -11.32 14.47 -6.82
CA HIS A 581 -10.92 13.61 -7.92
C HIS A 581 -10.46 12.23 -7.41
N ILE A 582 -11.25 11.20 -7.71
CA ILE A 582 -10.98 9.81 -7.32
C ILE A 582 -10.63 9.04 -8.60
N HIS A 583 -9.40 8.57 -8.77
CA HIS A 583 -9.01 7.83 -9.97
C HIS A 583 -8.19 6.58 -9.64
N ARG A 584 -8.24 5.59 -10.55
CA ARG A 584 -7.63 4.27 -10.32
C ARG A 584 -8.06 3.69 -8.96
N ALA A 585 -9.36 3.83 -8.68
CA ALA A 585 -10.07 3.20 -7.58
C ALA A 585 -10.88 2.02 -8.10
N ARG A 586 -11.07 0.96 -7.30
CA ARG A 586 -11.90 -0.19 -7.72
C ARG A 586 -13.34 -0.06 -7.24
N THR A 587 -13.57 0.13 -5.94
CA THR A 587 -14.90 0.36 -5.38
C THR A 587 -14.95 1.63 -4.53
N VAL A 588 -16.07 2.34 -4.63
CA VAL A 588 -16.40 3.47 -3.75
C VAL A 588 -17.77 3.20 -3.14
N ILE A 589 -17.83 3.17 -1.81
CA ILE A 589 -19.03 2.88 -1.04
C ILE A 589 -19.31 4.05 -0.09
N ILE A 590 -20.40 4.78 -0.32
CA ILE A 590 -20.92 5.80 0.60
C ILE A 590 -21.99 5.15 1.46
N ASP A 591 -21.68 4.81 2.70
CA ASP A 591 -22.62 4.18 3.64
C ASP A 591 -23.72 5.18 4.07
N THR A 592 -24.76 4.72 4.79
CA THR A 592 -25.96 5.50 5.13
C THR A 592 -25.69 6.80 5.91
N GLY A 593 -24.65 6.83 6.75
CA GLY A 593 -24.18 8.04 7.44
C GLY A 593 -23.18 8.88 6.64
N GLY A 594 -22.71 8.36 5.50
CA GLY A 594 -21.67 8.94 4.66
C GLY A 594 -22.16 10.12 3.82
N VAL A 595 -21.31 11.14 3.74
CA VAL A 595 -21.52 12.31 2.88
C VAL A 595 -20.24 12.62 2.11
N MET A 596 -20.32 12.64 0.79
CA MET A 596 -19.29 13.25 -0.06
C MET A 596 -19.86 14.56 -0.62
N SER A 597 -19.24 15.70 -0.28
CA SER A 597 -19.76 17.03 -0.59
C SER A 597 -18.72 17.97 -1.20
N ALA A 598 -19.03 18.46 -2.39
CA ALA A 598 -18.42 19.62 -3.01
C ALA A 598 -19.34 20.87 -2.94
N SER A 599 -20.43 20.81 -2.17
CA SER A 599 -21.36 21.96 -2.04
C SER A 599 -20.67 23.17 -1.41
N GLU A 600 -21.04 24.37 -1.88
CA GLU A 600 -20.53 25.68 -1.40
C GLU A 600 -19.02 25.90 -1.62
N LEU A 601 -18.39 25.16 -2.54
CA LEU A 601 -16.93 25.14 -2.72
C LEU A 601 -16.46 25.35 -4.17
N GLY A 602 -17.35 25.80 -5.07
CA GLY A 602 -17.04 26.23 -6.42
C GLY A 602 -16.50 27.67 -6.49
N CYS A 603 -17.04 28.45 -7.41
CA CYS A 603 -16.57 29.80 -7.70
C CYS A 603 -17.42 30.88 -7.02
N SER A 604 -16.79 31.94 -6.49
CA SER A 604 -17.49 33.13 -5.99
C SER A 604 -18.00 34.02 -7.15
N GLY A 605 -17.19 34.13 -8.20
CA GLY A 605 -17.52 34.73 -9.48
C GLY A 605 -16.98 33.85 -10.60
N GLY A 606 -17.63 33.87 -11.77
CA GLY A 606 -17.30 32.99 -12.89
C GLY A 606 -18.14 33.31 -14.13
N ILE A 607 -18.11 32.41 -15.10
CA ILE A 607 -18.73 32.60 -16.43
C ILE A 607 -20.24 32.83 -16.36
N GLY A 608 -20.94 32.09 -15.49
CA GLY A 608 -22.39 32.24 -15.25
C GLY A 608 -22.71 33.08 -14.02
N LYS A 609 -21.83 34.01 -13.63
CA LYS A 609 -22.02 34.90 -12.47
C LYS A 609 -23.39 35.58 -12.50
N GLY A 610 -24.08 35.57 -11.35
CA GLY A 610 -25.31 36.34 -11.17
C GLY A 610 -25.03 37.84 -11.10
N ASN A 611 -25.77 38.64 -11.86
CA ASN A 611 -25.66 40.09 -11.85
C ASN A 611 -26.38 40.69 -10.63
N TYR A 612 -25.74 41.64 -9.96
CA TYR A 612 -26.33 42.45 -8.90
C TYR A 612 -26.54 43.89 -9.39
N SER A 613 -27.79 44.38 -9.37
CA SER A 613 -28.11 45.75 -9.81
C SER A 613 -29.03 46.46 -8.82
N ASN A 614 -28.52 47.46 -8.11
CA ASN A 614 -29.29 48.36 -7.24
C ASN A 614 -30.22 47.64 -6.24
N GLY A 615 -29.76 46.56 -5.61
CA GLY A 615 -30.53 45.72 -4.69
C GLY A 615 -31.11 44.45 -5.30
N ALA A 616 -31.32 44.39 -6.62
CA ALA A 616 -31.77 43.15 -7.27
C ALA A 616 -30.57 42.23 -7.56
N GLY A 617 -30.33 41.24 -6.71
CA GLY A 617 -29.38 40.15 -6.97
C GLY A 617 -30.04 39.01 -7.74
N SER A 618 -29.54 38.74 -8.95
CA SER A 618 -29.98 37.59 -9.73
C SER A 618 -29.13 36.35 -9.42
N GLY A 619 -29.71 35.17 -9.60
CA GLY A 619 -29.02 33.90 -9.35
C GLY A 619 -27.93 33.63 -10.40
N ALA A 620 -26.90 32.88 -10.00
CA ALA A 620 -25.91 32.38 -10.94
C ALA A 620 -26.48 31.25 -11.81
N GLY A 621 -25.97 31.09 -13.02
CA GLY A 621 -26.25 29.95 -13.90
C GLY A 621 -25.07 29.00 -13.98
N HIS A 622 -25.34 27.73 -14.22
CA HIS A 622 -24.43 26.63 -14.60
C HIS A 622 -25.32 25.41 -14.79
N GLY A 623 -25.21 24.63 -15.88
CA GLY A 623 -26.23 23.65 -16.25
C GLY A 623 -27.53 24.29 -16.73
N GLY A 624 -28.34 24.78 -15.79
CA GLY A 624 -29.49 25.66 -16.01
C GLY A 624 -29.13 27.16 -15.90
N ARG A 625 -30.00 28.03 -16.43
CA ARG A 625 -29.91 29.49 -16.21
C ARG A 625 -30.28 29.86 -14.78
N GLY A 626 -29.61 30.88 -14.23
CA GLY A 626 -30.00 31.50 -12.97
C GLY A 626 -31.33 32.25 -13.05
N GLY A 627 -32.06 32.27 -11.94
CA GLY A 627 -33.30 33.01 -11.78
C GLY A 627 -33.11 34.52 -11.72
N PHE A 628 -34.11 35.26 -12.18
CA PHE A 628 -34.12 36.72 -12.16
C PHE A 628 -34.29 37.25 -10.74
N GLY A 629 -33.55 38.31 -10.38
CA GLY A 629 -33.73 39.03 -9.12
C GLY A 629 -34.70 40.21 -9.31
N TYR A 630 -35.49 40.54 -8.28
CA TYR A 630 -36.47 41.63 -8.32
C TYR A 630 -36.45 42.46 -7.04
N PHE A 631 -36.13 43.75 -7.13
CA PHE A 631 -36.15 44.66 -5.98
C PHE A 631 -36.64 46.05 -6.38
N ASN A 632 -37.65 46.58 -5.67
CA ASN A 632 -38.23 47.92 -5.87
C ASN A 632 -38.46 48.30 -7.35
N GLY A 633 -39.10 47.39 -8.11
CA GLY A 633 -39.43 47.60 -9.52
C GLY A 633 -38.26 47.45 -10.51
N ARG A 634 -37.06 47.09 -10.06
CA ARG A 634 -35.91 46.77 -10.91
C ARG A 634 -35.71 45.26 -10.99
N VAL A 635 -35.50 44.76 -12.20
CA VAL A 635 -35.21 43.35 -12.50
C VAL A 635 -33.73 43.20 -12.85
N SER A 636 -33.06 42.20 -12.27
CA SER A 636 -31.72 41.76 -12.69
C SER A 636 -31.80 40.41 -13.40
N THR A 637 -31.10 40.26 -14.53
CA THR A 637 -31.12 39.05 -15.35
C THR A 637 -30.17 37.99 -14.80
N GLY A 638 -30.69 36.79 -14.54
CA GLY A 638 -29.91 35.68 -14.02
C GLY A 638 -28.84 35.16 -14.98
N GLY A 639 -27.78 34.61 -14.39
CA GLY A 639 -26.57 34.16 -15.08
C GLY A 639 -26.85 33.10 -16.13
N ASN A 640 -26.11 33.14 -17.23
CA ASN A 640 -26.28 32.21 -18.36
C ASN A 640 -25.82 30.79 -18.00
N LYS A 641 -26.41 29.78 -18.64
CA LYS A 641 -25.86 28.42 -18.65
C LYS A 641 -24.60 28.34 -19.52
N TYR A 642 -23.63 27.53 -19.11
CA TYR A 642 -22.36 27.29 -19.81
C TYR A 642 -21.85 25.87 -19.52
N GLY A 643 -20.74 25.50 -20.16
CA GLY A 643 -20.11 24.18 -20.08
C GLY A 643 -20.75 23.13 -20.99
N ASP A 644 -20.06 22.02 -21.19
CA ASP A 644 -20.57 20.89 -21.97
C ASP A 644 -21.55 20.03 -21.15
N ALA A 645 -22.58 19.47 -21.80
CA ALA A 645 -23.49 18.51 -21.19
C ALA A 645 -22.98 17.06 -21.31
N ASP A 646 -22.21 16.73 -22.35
CA ASP A 646 -21.73 15.38 -22.62
C ASP A 646 -20.34 15.10 -22.01
N LEU A 647 -19.64 16.13 -21.54
CA LEU A 647 -18.39 16.03 -20.78
C LEU A 647 -18.21 17.24 -19.83
N PRO A 648 -19.05 17.40 -18.80
CA PRO A 648 -18.99 18.55 -17.90
C PRO A 648 -17.70 18.54 -17.07
N CYS A 649 -16.99 19.66 -17.05
CA CYS A 649 -15.71 19.85 -16.36
C CYS A 649 -15.58 21.22 -15.67
N GLU A 650 -16.69 21.92 -15.46
CA GLU A 650 -16.71 23.27 -14.94
C GLU A 650 -17.16 23.32 -13.47
N LEU A 651 -16.69 24.33 -12.73
CA LEU A 651 -17.18 24.63 -11.38
C LEU A 651 -18.45 25.46 -11.46
N GLY A 652 -19.37 25.29 -10.51
CA GLY A 652 -20.54 26.17 -10.38
C GLY A 652 -20.13 27.62 -10.11
N SER A 653 -20.82 28.55 -10.76
CA SER A 653 -20.63 30.01 -10.59
C SER A 653 -21.42 30.55 -9.39
N GLY A 654 -20.89 31.61 -8.81
CA GLY A 654 -21.47 32.33 -7.66
C GLY A 654 -22.03 33.72 -8.00
N THR A 655 -22.38 34.47 -6.96
CA THR A 655 -22.82 35.87 -7.07
C THR A 655 -21.97 36.77 -6.17
N GLU A 656 -21.61 37.95 -6.66
CA GLU A 656 -20.77 38.91 -5.91
C GLU A 656 -21.55 40.20 -5.68
N GLY A 657 -21.53 40.68 -4.43
CA GLY A 657 -22.11 41.97 -4.05
C GLY A 657 -21.30 43.18 -4.55
N PRO A 658 -21.80 44.41 -4.31
CA PRO A 658 -21.18 45.63 -4.82
C PRO A 658 -19.87 46.00 -4.08
N ASP A 659 -19.75 45.66 -2.80
CA ASP A 659 -18.55 45.84 -1.98
C ASP A 659 -18.23 44.55 -1.19
N GLN A 660 -16.97 44.37 -0.79
CA GLN A 660 -16.54 43.23 0.04
C GLN A 660 -17.32 43.06 1.36
N LEU A 661 -17.93 44.14 1.87
CA LEU A 661 -18.78 44.14 3.06
C LEU A 661 -20.09 43.35 2.91
N TYR A 662 -20.60 43.14 1.69
CA TYR A 662 -21.86 42.45 1.44
C TYR A 662 -21.71 40.92 1.30
N GLY A 663 -20.47 40.43 1.24
CA GLY A 663 -20.16 39.02 1.00
C GLY A 663 -20.31 38.60 -0.47
N HIS A 664 -20.03 37.32 -0.70
CA HIS A 664 -20.21 36.63 -1.97
C HIS A 664 -20.92 35.30 -1.70
N VAL A 665 -21.65 34.80 -2.69
CA VAL A 665 -22.31 33.48 -2.68
C VAL A 665 -21.52 32.56 -3.59
N VAL A 666 -21.14 31.38 -3.14
CA VAL A 666 -20.29 30.43 -3.89
C VAL A 666 -21.14 29.39 -4.63
N GLY A 667 -20.76 29.05 -5.86
CA GLY A 667 -21.37 27.92 -6.58
C GLY A 667 -20.96 26.56 -6.01
N GLY A 668 -21.56 25.49 -6.55
CA GLY A 668 -21.15 24.12 -6.25
C GLY A 668 -19.78 23.77 -6.85
N GLY A 669 -19.02 22.91 -6.17
CA GLY A 669 -17.73 22.42 -6.66
C GLY A 669 -17.87 21.31 -7.71
N MET A 670 -16.80 20.51 -7.87
CA MET A 670 -16.72 19.44 -8.86
C MET A 670 -16.34 18.11 -8.21
N ILE A 671 -16.99 17.04 -8.65
CA ILE A 671 -16.66 15.66 -8.26
C ILE A 671 -16.41 14.84 -9.52
N VAL A 672 -15.21 14.28 -9.65
CA VAL A 672 -14.78 13.42 -10.75
C VAL A 672 -14.39 12.06 -10.19
N MET A 673 -14.99 10.97 -10.69
CA MET A 673 -14.65 9.60 -10.27
C MET A 673 -14.33 8.70 -11.47
N GLY A 674 -13.23 7.95 -11.38
CA GLY A 674 -12.67 7.17 -12.49
C GLY A 674 -12.02 8.03 -13.56
N SER A 675 -11.52 7.39 -14.62
CA SER A 675 -11.08 8.06 -15.85
C SER A 675 -11.37 7.18 -17.08
N ILE A 676 -11.16 7.70 -18.29
CA ILE A 676 -11.35 6.94 -19.53
C ILE A 676 -10.46 5.69 -19.56
N GLN A 677 -9.23 5.79 -19.03
CA GLN A 677 -8.28 4.68 -18.94
C GLN A 677 -8.58 3.72 -17.77
N TRP A 678 -9.01 4.28 -16.63
CA TRP A 678 -9.21 3.56 -15.38
C TRP A 678 -10.62 3.85 -14.81
N PRO A 679 -11.70 3.32 -15.43
CA PRO A 679 -13.06 3.51 -14.95
C PRO A 679 -13.28 2.72 -13.66
N LEU A 680 -14.07 3.30 -12.75
CA LEU A 680 -14.46 2.68 -11.48
C LEU A 680 -15.26 1.39 -11.74
N LEU A 681 -14.98 0.32 -10.98
CA LEU A 681 -15.71 -0.95 -11.16
C LEU A 681 -17.14 -0.82 -10.61
N ARG A 682 -17.29 -0.28 -9.39
CA ARG A 682 -18.60 -0.08 -8.76
C ARG A 682 -18.64 1.18 -7.90
N LEU A 683 -19.74 1.92 -8.01
CA LEU A 683 -20.12 3.01 -7.10
C LEU A 683 -21.41 2.64 -6.37
N ASP A 684 -21.32 2.40 -5.07
CA ASP A 684 -22.46 2.09 -4.19
C ASP A 684 -22.76 3.32 -3.31
N ILE A 685 -23.97 3.86 -3.42
CA ILE A 685 -24.41 5.04 -2.67
C ILE A 685 -25.64 4.66 -1.83
N TYR A 686 -25.42 4.64 -0.51
CA TYR A 686 -26.44 4.50 0.53
C TYR A 686 -26.68 5.83 1.27
N GLY A 687 -25.64 6.67 1.39
CA GLY A 687 -25.69 8.03 1.96
C GLY A 687 -25.98 9.11 0.93
N SER A 688 -25.22 10.20 0.93
CA SER A 688 -25.41 11.30 -0.04
C SER A 688 -24.14 11.81 -0.74
N LEU A 689 -24.27 12.12 -2.02
CA LEU A 689 -23.26 12.72 -2.89
C LEU A 689 -23.78 14.09 -3.36
N ARG A 690 -23.07 15.18 -3.03
CA ARG A 690 -23.59 16.55 -3.19
C ARG A 690 -22.59 17.50 -3.85
N ALA A 691 -23.05 18.33 -4.77
CA ALA A 691 -22.30 19.47 -5.29
C ALA A 691 -23.26 20.66 -5.51
N ASP A 692 -24.00 21.02 -4.47
CA ASP A 692 -25.04 22.05 -4.50
C ASP A 692 -24.46 23.48 -4.38
N GLY A 693 -25.18 24.47 -4.92
CA GLY A 693 -24.84 25.89 -4.78
C GLY A 693 -25.19 26.47 -3.40
N GLU A 694 -24.43 27.47 -2.94
CA GLU A 694 -24.70 28.13 -1.66
C GLU A 694 -26.03 28.91 -1.69
N SER A 695 -26.80 28.78 -0.61
CA SER A 695 -28.06 29.52 -0.39
C SER A 695 -27.83 30.72 0.51
N PHE A 696 -28.27 31.91 0.09
CA PHE A 696 -27.97 33.14 0.81
C PHE A 696 -29.06 33.52 1.82
N HIS A 697 -28.84 33.26 3.12
CA HIS A 697 -29.83 33.50 4.17
C HIS A 697 -29.60 34.77 5.01
N ARG A 698 -28.60 35.61 4.68
CA ARG A 698 -28.27 36.81 5.47
C ARG A 698 -29.06 38.03 5.00
N MET A 699 -29.52 38.86 5.95
CA MET A 699 -30.11 40.16 5.65
C MET A 699 -29.01 41.20 5.38
N ALA A 700 -29.00 41.78 4.18
CA ALA A 700 -28.10 42.88 3.83
C ALA A 700 -28.64 44.21 4.39
N GLY A 701 -28.18 44.59 5.58
CA GLY A 701 -28.47 45.88 6.19
C GLY A 701 -27.30 46.86 6.02
N ASN A 702 -27.59 48.10 5.62
CA ASN A 702 -26.57 49.15 5.63
C ASN A 702 -26.27 49.61 7.07
N GLY A 703 -25.12 50.24 7.31
CA GLY A 703 -24.74 50.78 8.63
C GLY A 703 -25.73 51.81 9.21
N ASN A 704 -26.60 52.38 8.36
CA ASN A 704 -27.67 53.31 8.72
C ASN A 704 -29.06 52.65 8.90
N GLY A 705 -29.15 51.32 8.90
CA GLY A 705 -30.41 50.59 9.13
C GLY A 705 -31.38 50.51 7.94
N SER A 706 -30.98 50.98 6.75
CA SER A 706 -31.77 50.79 5.53
C SER A 706 -31.59 49.36 4.96
N LEU A 707 -32.71 48.74 4.58
CA LEU A 707 -32.75 47.45 3.89
C LEU A 707 -32.18 47.60 2.47
N ILE A 708 -31.14 46.82 2.17
CA ILE A 708 -30.56 46.68 0.82
C ILE A 708 -30.97 45.29 0.30
N GLY A 709 -31.33 45.22 -0.98
CA GLY A 709 -31.87 43.98 -1.56
C GLY A 709 -30.87 42.80 -1.59
N GLY A 710 -31.41 41.60 -1.75
CA GLY A 710 -30.70 40.34 -1.53
C GLY A 710 -29.75 39.94 -2.65
N LEU A 711 -28.72 39.17 -2.31
CA LEU A 711 -27.90 38.45 -3.30
C LEU A 711 -28.68 37.26 -3.89
N GLY A 712 -28.35 36.87 -5.12
CA GLY A 712 -28.90 35.67 -5.74
C GLY A 712 -28.16 34.41 -5.32
N GLY A 713 -28.82 33.26 -5.43
CA GLY A 713 -28.26 31.95 -5.06
C GLY A 713 -27.10 31.51 -5.98
N GLY A 714 -26.18 30.73 -5.42
CA GLY A 714 -25.10 30.09 -6.18
C GLY A 714 -25.64 28.98 -7.08
N SER A 715 -25.01 28.76 -8.24
CA SER A 715 -25.42 27.67 -9.14
C SER A 715 -24.88 26.32 -8.67
N GLY A 716 -25.58 25.23 -9.04
CA GLY A 716 -25.12 23.87 -8.77
C GLY A 716 -23.81 23.55 -9.50
N GLY A 717 -23.05 22.59 -8.97
CA GLY A 717 -21.74 22.17 -9.47
C GLY A 717 -21.78 21.10 -10.56
N THR A 718 -20.70 20.33 -10.64
CA THR A 718 -20.50 19.26 -11.64
C THR A 718 -20.21 17.91 -11.00
N VAL A 719 -20.86 16.85 -11.47
CA VAL A 719 -20.55 15.46 -11.13
C VAL A 719 -20.29 14.67 -12.42
N LEU A 720 -19.04 14.26 -12.62
CA LEU A 720 -18.57 13.49 -13.78
C LEU A 720 -18.09 12.11 -13.31
N LEU A 721 -18.72 11.04 -13.79
CA LEU A 721 -18.44 9.69 -13.32
C LEU A 721 -18.09 8.75 -14.48
N PHE A 722 -16.93 8.10 -14.41
CA PHE A 722 -16.48 7.03 -15.31
C PHE A 722 -16.58 5.69 -14.58
N LEU A 723 -17.57 4.87 -14.92
CA LEU A 723 -17.91 3.66 -14.15
C LEU A 723 -18.42 2.49 -15.02
N GLN A 724 -18.42 1.30 -14.43
CA GLN A 724 -19.03 0.08 -14.97
C GLN A 724 -20.38 -0.24 -14.30
N GLU A 725 -20.49 -0.09 -12.98
CA GLU A 725 -21.72 -0.38 -12.22
C GLU A 725 -22.07 0.74 -11.20
N LEU A 726 -23.35 1.14 -11.13
CA LEU A 726 -23.91 2.09 -10.17
C LEU A 726 -25.01 1.44 -9.33
N ARG A 727 -25.01 1.68 -8.01
CA ARG A 727 -26.15 1.35 -7.14
C ARG A 727 -26.53 2.54 -6.25
N LEU A 728 -27.79 2.95 -6.32
CA LEU A 728 -28.36 4.08 -5.56
C LEU A 728 -29.53 3.54 -4.72
N SER A 729 -29.34 3.43 -3.40
CA SER A 729 -30.34 2.86 -2.46
C SER A 729 -31.52 3.81 -2.20
N GLU A 730 -32.66 3.30 -1.72
CA GLU A 730 -33.93 4.04 -1.53
C GLU A 730 -33.78 5.37 -0.76
N ASN A 731 -33.00 5.39 0.32
CA ASN A 731 -32.79 6.59 1.15
C ASN A 731 -31.59 7.45 0.72
N SER A 732 -30.96 7.15 -0.41
CA SER A 732 -29.77 7.84 -0.89
C SER A 732 -30.09 8.98 -1.86
N SER A 733 -29.16 9.94 -1.96
CA SER A 733 -29.33 11.11 -2.83
C SER A 733 -28.06 11.54 -3.55
N LEU A 734 -28.17 11.80 -4.85
CA LEU A 734 -27.19 12.51 -5.66
C LEU A 734 -27.76 13.90 -6.00
N SER A 735 -27.11 14.98 -5.57
CA SER A 735 -27.62 16.35 -5.74
C SER A 735 -26.61 17.33 -6.35
N VAL A 736 -27.08 18.12 -7.30
CA VAL A 736 -26.38 19.27 -7.92
C VAL A 736 -27.30 20.49 -7.95
N VAL A 737 -28.05 20.71 -6.86
CA VAL A 737 -29.16 21.68 -6.81
C VAL A 737 -28.64 23.12 -6.74
N GLY A 738 -29.34 24.04 -7.40
CA GLY A 738 -29.05 25.47 -7.30
C GLY A 738 -29.43 26.04 -5.93
N GLY A 739 -28.61 26.94 -5.39
CA GLY A 739 -28.85 27.59 -4.10
C GLY A 739 -30.04 28.55 -4.14
N ASN A 740 -30.71 28.74 -3.00
CA ASN A 740 -31.84 29.65 -2.88
C ASN A 740 -31.38 31.12 -2.84
N GLY A 741 -32.17 31.99 -3.45
CA GLY A 741 -31.97 33.44 -3.45
C GLY A 741 -32.22 34.09 -2.09
N GLY A 742 -31.61 35.25 -1.88
CA GLY A 742 -31.72 36.01 -0.64
C GLY A 742 -33.11 36.60 -0.38
N LEU A 743 -33.44 36.72 0.91
CA LEU A 743 -34.74 37.11 1.48
C LEU A 743 -35.36 38.44 0.96
N LEU A 744 -34.63 39.23 0.19
CA LEU A 744 -35.02 40.56 -0.28
C LEU A 744 -34.94 40.64 -1.80
N GLY A 745 -35.64 39.75 -2.50
CA GLY A 745 -35.77 39.80 -3.96
C GLY A 745 -34.71 39.00 -4.74
N GLY A 746 -33.98 38.10 -4.07
CA GLY A 746 -32.91 37.32 -4.69
C GLY A 746 -33.44 36.26 -5.66
N GLY A 747 -32.86 36.16 -6.86
CA GLY A 747 -33.13 35.06 -7.79
C GLY A 747 -32.44 33.76 -7.36
N GLY A 748 -33.08 32.61 -7.61
CA GLY A 748 -32.50 31.29 -7.30
C GLY A 748 -31.39 30.89 -8.29
N GLY A 749 -30.41 30.10 -7.84
CA GLY A 749 -29.33 29.60 -8.70
C GLY A 749 -29.81 28.53 -9.69
N GLY A 750 -29.18 28.42 -10.86
CA GLY A 750 -29.42 27.33 -11.81
C GLY A 750 -28.93 25.98 -11.28
N GLY A 751 -29.62 24.90 -11.64
CA GLY A 751 -29.22 23.53 -11.29
C GLY A 751 -28.04 23.02 -12.14
N GLY A 752 -27.11 22.29 -11.53
CA GLY A 752 -25.81 21.93 -12.11
C GLY A 752 -25.82 20.79 -13.14
N ARG A 753 -24.70 20.07 -13.29
CA ARG A 753 -24.52 19.04 -14.32
C ARG A 753 -24.12 17.68 -13.72
N VAL A 754 -24.72 16.60 -14.25
CA VAL A 754 -24.34 15.21 -13.95
C VAL A 754 -24.14 14.45 -15.25
N HIS A 755 -22.99 13.79 -15.42
CA HIS A 755 -22.72 12.92 -16.58
C HIS A 755 -22.26 11.53 -16.15
N PHE A 756 -22.92 10.50 -16.68
CA PHE A 756 -22.56 9.09 -16.51
C PHE A 756 -21.83 8.55 -17.74
N HIS A 757 -20.51 8.40 -17.64
CA HIS A 757 -19.66 7.85 -18.69
C HIS A 757 -19.44 6.35 -18.50
N TRP A 758 -20.36 5.54 -19.04
CA TRP A 758 -20.31 4.09 -18.97
C TRP A 758 -19.11 3.50 -19.73
N CYS A 759 -18.42 2.55 -19.11
CA CYS A 759 -17.34 1.78 -19.75
C CYS A 759 -17.67 0.29 -19.76
N LYS A 760 -17.29 -0.40 -20.84
CA LYS A 760 -17.50 -1.86 -21.01
C LYS A 760 -18.97 -2.29 -20.81
N ILE A 761 -19.87 -1.72 -21.59
CA ILE A 761 -21.27 -2.18 -21.63
C ILE A 761 -21.29 -3.47 -22.46
N ASP A 762 -21.53 -4.60 -21.80
CA ASP A 762 -21.71 -5.89 -22.46
C ASP A 762 -23.05 -5.93 -23.24
N VAL A 763 -23.14 -6.70 -24.32
CA VAL A 763 -24.30 -6.70 -25.24
C VAL A 763 -24.77 -8.14 -25.52
N GLY A 764 -26.08 -8.32 -25.72
CA GLY A 764 -26.69 -9.64 -25.93
C GLY A 764 -26.73 -10.46 -24.63
N ASP A 765 -26.45 -11.77 -24.73
CA ASP A 765 -26.57 -12.72 -23.62
C ASP A 765 -25.70 -12.38 -22.38
N GLU A 766 -24.61 -11.64 -22.58
CA GLU A 766 -23.70 -11.20 -21.51
C GLU A 766 -24.16 -9.91 -20.80
N TYR A 767 -25.10 -9.13 -21.37
CA TYR A 767 -25.55 -7.85 -20.83
C TYR A 767 -26.00 -7.93 -19.36
N THR A 768 -25.51 -7.01 -18.53
CA THR A 768 -26.03 -6.77 -17.18
C THR A 768 -26.40 -5.29 -17.02
N PRO A 769 -27.49 -4.95 -16.32
CA PRO A 769 -27.85 -3.56 -16.05
C PRO A 769 -26.70 -2.80 -15.39
N VAL A 770 -26.26 -1.70 -15.99
CA VAL A 770 -25.14 -0.89 -15.49
C VAL A 770 -25.53 0.00 -14.30
N ALA A 771 -26.83 0.16 -14.03
CA ALA A 771 -27.33 0.92 -12.89
C ALA A 771 -28.52 0.24 -12.20
N SER A 772 -28.58 0.38 -10.87
CA SER A 772 -29.72 0.05 -10.01
C SER A 772 -30.11 1.30 -9.24
N ILE A 773 -31.27 1.90 -9.55
CA ILE A 773 -31.67 3.22 -9.05
C ILE A 773 -32.98 3.13 -8.28
N ASN A 774 -32.87 3.12 -6.96
CA ASN A 774 -34.00 3.20 -6.04
C ASN A 774 -34.04 4.55 -5.28
N GLY A 775 -32.92 5.28 -5.22
CA GLY A 775 -32.80 6.59 -4.57
C GLY A 775 -33.09 7.78 -5.49
N SER A 776 -32.74 8.99 -5.02
CA SER A 776 -33.07 10.25 -5.71
C SER A 776 -31.87 10.91 -6.41
N ILE A 777 -32.07 11.39 -7.64
CA ILE A 777 -31.12 12.24 -8.38
C ILE A 777 -31.78 13.61 -8.59
N ASN A 778 -31.14 14.69 -8.11
CA ASN A 778 -31.71 16.04 -8.11
C ASN A 778 -30.80 17.05 -8.82
N SER A 779 -31.28 17.62 -9.93
CA SER A 779 -30.65 18.71 -10.68
C SER A 779 -31.47 20.00 -10.70
N ARG A 780 -32.41 20.18 -9.76
CA ARG A 780 -33.33 21.33 -9.74
C ARG A 780 -32.64 22.68 -9.54
N GLY A 781 -33.22 23.73 -10.14
CA GLY A 781 -32.86 25.12 -9.82
C GLY A 781 -33.35 25.53 -8.43
N GLY A 782 -32.65 26.48 -7.81
CA GLY A 782 -33.00 27.04 -6.51
C GLY A 782 -34.22 27.95 -6.57
N ALA A 783 -34.87 28.14 -5.42
CA ALA A 783 -35.99 29.07 -5.28
C ALA A 783 -35.52 30.53 -5.25
N GLY A 784 -36.24 31.41 -5.94
CA GLY A 784 -36.16 32.86 -5.71
C GLY A 784 -37.12 33.28 -4.60
N ASP A 785 -36.88 34.45 -3.98
CA ASP A 785 -37.72 34.99 -2.92
C ASP A 785 -38.17 36.44 -3.19
N ASN A 786 -39.28 36.87 -2.59
CA ASN A 786 -39.84 38.23 -2.65
C ASN A 786 -39.96 38.81 -4.09
N GLY A 787 -40.37 37.97 -5.04
CA GLY A 787 -40.52 38.31 -6.46
C GLY A 787 -39.36 37.87 -7.34
N GLY A 788 -38.28 37.34 -6.76
CA GLY A 788 -37.25 36.61 -7.49
C GLY A 788 -37.80 35.33 -8.13
N LEU A 789 -37.31 35.00 -9.33
CA LEU A 789 -37.70 33.77 -10.04
C LEU A 789 -36.80 32.59 -9.66
N TYR A 790 -37.35 31.38 -9.85
CA TYR A 790 -36.62 30.12 -9.73
C TYR A 790 -35.51 30.04 -10.80
N GLY A 791 -34.42 29.35 -10.48
CA GLY A 791 -33.45 28.92 -11.48
C GLY A 791 -34.03 27.83 -12.39
N GLU A 792 -33.51 27.72 -13.61
CA GLU A 792 -33.81 26.58 -14.50
C GLU A 792 -33.16 25.30 -13.96
N GLU A 793 -33.74 24.15 -14.33
CA GLU A 793 -33.16 22.84 -14.02
C GLU A 793 -31.87 22.58 -14.81
N GLY A 794 -31.00 21.78 -14.20
CA GLY A 794 -29.72 21.35 -14.74
C GLY A 794 -29.82 20.12 -15.65
N THR A 795 -28.68 19.72 -16.22
CA THR A 795 -28.61 18.61 -17.18
C THR A 795 -28.11 17.32 -16.54
N ILE A 796 -28.83 16.22 -16.76
CA ILE A 796 -28.37 14.86 -16.47
C ILE A 796 -28.21 14.14 -17.81
N THR A 797 -27.01 13.65 -18.10
CA THR A 797 -26.67 12.98 -19.37
C THR A 797 -25.98 11.64 -19.12
N GLY A 798 -25.99 10.79 -20.13
CA GLY A 798 -25.28 9.52 -20.14
C GLY A 798 -24.58 9.29 -21.48
N LYS A 799 -23.55 8.45 -21.49
CA LYS A 799 -22.88 8.04 -22.72
C LYS A 799 -23.84 7.36 -23.69
N LYS A 800 -23.65 7.62 -25.00
CA LYS A 800 -24.41 6.98 -26.09
C LYS A 800 -24.38 5.46 -25.96
N CYS A 801 -25.57 4.85 -25.88
CA CYS A 801 -25.72 3.42 -25.70
C CYS A 801 -25.51 2.63 -27.01
N PRO A 802 -25.00 1.39 -26.94
CA PRO A 802 -24.84 0.52 -28.10
C PRO A 802 -26.19 0.08 -28.69
N GLN A 803 -26.14 -0.71 -29.76
CA GLN A 803 -27.32 -1.32 -30.39
C GLN A 803 -28.15 -2.13 -29.37
N GLY A 804 -29.48 -2.12 -29.52
CA GLY A 804 -30.42 -2.79 -28.60
C GLY A 804 -30.72 -2.07 -27.27
N LEU A 805 -29.90 -1.09 -26.86
CA LEU A 805 -30.04 -0.38 -25.57
C LEU A 805 -30.33 1.13 -25.73
N TYR A 806 -31.04 1.74 -24.78
CA TYR A 806 -31.41 3.17 -24.80
C TYR A 806 -31.43 3.84 -23.40
N GLY A 807 -31.69 5.14 -23.35
CA GLY A 807 -31.77 5.92 -22.11
C GLY A 807 -30.42 6.32 -21.52
N ILE A 808 -30.46 6.96 -20.34
CA ILE A 808 -29.26 7.42 -19.62
C ILE A 808 -28.47 6.22 -19.05
N PHE A 809 -29.15 5.14 -18.69
CA PHE A 809 -28.61 3.95 -18.03
C PHE A 809 -28.47 2.74 -18.97
N CYS A 810 -28.61 2.94 -20.29
CA CYS A 810 -28.53 1.88 -21.31
C CYS A 810 -29.40 0.66 -20.97
N GLU A 811 -30.69 0.93 -20.76
CA GLU A 811 -31.74 -0.05 -20.54
C GLU A 811 -32.12 -0.77 -21.85
N GLU A 812 -32.69 -1.97 -21.74
CA GLU A 812 -33.06 -2.80 -22.89
C GLU A 812 -34.29 -2.21 -23.63
N CYS A 813 -34.23 -2.05 -24.96
CA CYS A 813 -35.38 -1.55 -25.74
C CYS A 813 -36.67 -2.38 -25.46
N PRO A 814 -37.87 -1.76 -25.45
CA PRO A 814 -39.12 -2.44 -25.14
C PRO A 814 -39.42 -3.66 -26.03
N ILE A 815 -40.12 -4.66 -25.47
CA ILE A 815 -40.45 -5.91 -26.18
C ILE A 815 -41.23 -5.61 -27.48
N GLY A 816 -40.73 -6.13 -28.61
CA GLY A 816 -41.29 -5.87 -29.94
C GLY A 816 -40.69 -4.65 -30.66
N THR A 817 -39.63 -4.04 -30.10
CA THR A 817 -38.82 -3.01 -30.77
C THR A 817 -37.38 -3.47 -30.98
N TYR A 818 -36.68 -2.85 -31.94
CA TYR A 818 -35.27 -3.06 -32.23
C TYR A 818 -34.53 -1.72 -32.42
N LYS A 819 -33.22 -1.73 -32.19
CA LYS A 819 -32.34 -0.56 -32.35
C LYS A 819 -31.00 -0.96 -32.95
N ASP A 820 -30.79 -0.59 -34.21
CA ASP A 820 -29.61 -0.91 -35.04
C ASP A 820 -28.54 0.21 -35.03
N VAL A 821 -28.82 1.35 -34.41
CA VAL A 821 -27.90 2.50 -34.29
C VAL A 821 -27.43 2.74 -32.86
N GLU A 822 -26.23 3.32 -32.73
CA GLU A 822 -25.72 3.84 -31.45
C GLU A 822 -26.41 5.16 -31.08
N GLY A 823 -26.72 5.34 -29.80
CA GLY A 823 -27.46 6.51 -29.28
C GLY A 823 -28.29 6.16 -28.05
N SER A 824 -28.80 7.17 -27.35
CA SER A 824 -29.52 7.00 -26.08
C SER A 824 -30.97 7.49 -26.12
N ASP A 825 -31.43 8.08 -27.22
CA ASP A 825 -32.82 8.55 -27.33
C ASP A 825 -33.80 7.37 -27.47
N GLU A 826 -34.90 7.39 -26.72
CA GLU A 826 -35.95 6.36 -26.75
C GLU A 826 -36.56 6.17 -28.13
N HIS A 827 -36.66 7.24 -28.92
CA HIS A 827 -37.15 7.22 -30.31
C HIS A 827 -36.30 6.37 -31.27
N LEU A 828 -35.11 5.92 -30.85
CA LEU A 828 -34.26 4.99 -31.62
C LEU A 828 -34.68 3.52 -31.46
N CYS A 829 -35.53 3.18 -30.48
CA CYS A 829 -36.15 1.85 -30.38
C CYS A 829 -37.36 1.78 -31.35
N THR A 830 -37.12 1.28 -32.56
CA THR A 830 -38.12 1.21 -33.63
C THR A 830 -38.98 -0.07 -33.56
N PRO A 831 -40.29 -0.04 -33.83
CA PRO A 831 -41.14 -1.23 -33.74
C PRO A 831 -40.83 -2.24 -34.86
N CYS A 832 -40.74 -3.53 -34.50
CA CYS A 832 -40.57 -4.62 -35.45
C CYS A 832 -41.82 -4.83 -36.33
N SER A 833 -41.62 -5.20 -37.60
CA SER A 833 -42.74 -5.41 -38.53
C SER A 833 -43.60 -6.60 -38.14
N LEU A 834 -44.92 -6.38 -38.10
CA LEU A 834 -45.93 -7.41 -37.85
C LEU A 834 -46.07 -8.40 -39.02
N ASP A 835 -45.66 -8.03 -40.24
CA ASP A 835 -45.73 -8.92 -41.42
C ASP A 835 -44.80 -10.14 -41.32
N LEU A 836 -43.76 -10.04 -40.47
CA LEU A 836 -42.79 -11.11 -40.19
C LEU A 836 -43.21 -11.99 -39.00
N LEU A 837 -44.29 -11.65 -38.30
CA LEU A 837 -44.77 -12.37 -37.13
C LEU A 837 -45.90 -13.35 -37.52
N PRO A 838 -45.73 -14.67 -37.32
CA PRO A 838 -46.81 -15.62 -37.59
C PRO A 838 -48.05 -15.35 -36.73
N ASN A 839 -49.26 -15.55 -37.29
CA ASN A 839 -50.58 -15.32 -36.65
C ASN A 839 -50.83 -16.06 -35.31
N ARG A 840 -49.86 -16.84 -34.79
CA ARG A 840 -49.91 -17.56 -33.50
C ARG A 840 -48.62 -17.41 -32.68
N ALA A 841 -47.87 -16.33 -32.89
CA ALA A 841 -46.62 -16.02 -32.21
C ALA A 841 -46.68 -14.68 -31.48
N ASN A 842 -45.93 -14.58 -30.37
CA ASN A 842 -45.67 -13.33 -29.65
C ASN A 842 -44.15 -13.08 -29.63
N PHE A 843 -43.73 -11.81 -29.68
CA PHE A 843 -42.34 -11.44 -29.44
C PHE A 843 -41.91 -11.85 -28.02
N ILE A 844 -40.66 -12.27 -27.89
CA ILE A 844 -40.08 -12.67 -26.60
C ILE A 844 -39.15 -11.59 -26.04
N TYR A 845 -39.00 -11.60 -24.72
CA TYR A 845 -37.92 -10.88 -24.06
C TYR A 845 -36.56 -11.46 -24.49
N VAL A 846 -35.60 -10.56 -24.77
CA VAL A 846 -34.21 -10.89 -25.15
C VAL A 846 -33.29 -10.04 -24.29
N ARG A 847 -32.29 -10.69 -23.70
CA ARG A 847 -31.27 -10.03 -22.89
C ARG A 847 -30.33 -9.21 -23.76
N GLY A 848 -30.05 -7.97 -23.34
CA GLY A 848 -29.31 -6.97 -24.11
C GLY A 848 -30.12 -6.28 -25.21
N GLY A 849 -31.43 -6.50 -25.28
CA GLY A 849 -32.32 -5.95 -26.31
C GLY A 849 -32.11 -6.55 -27.70
N VAL A 850 -32.85 -6.05 -28.69
CA VAL A 850 -32.79 -6.53 -30.08
C VAL A 850 -32.06 -5.51 -30.96
N SER A 851 -30.95 -5.92 -31.57
CA SER A 851 -30.16 -5.06 -32.48
C SER A 851 -30.58 -5.14 -33.95
N GLN A 852 -31.33 -6.17 -34.35
CA GLN A 852 -31.73 -6.42 -35.73
C GLN A 852 -33.23 -6.23 -35.96
N PRO A 853 -33.69 -5.86 -37.17
CA PRO A 853 -35.12 -5.71 -37.49
C PRO A 853 -35.94 -7.01 -37.38
N SER A 854 -35.28 -8.16 -37.23
CA SER A 854 -35.92 -9.47 -37.00
C SER A 854 -36.04 -9.75 -35.49
N CYS A 855 -37.05 -9.17 -34.84
CA CYS A 855 -37.38 -9.50 -33.46
C CYS A 855 -37.70 -11.01 -33.31
N PRO A 856 -37.05 -11.73 -32.36
CA PRO A 856 -37.37 -13.13 -32.11
C PRO A 856 -38.72 -13.28 -31.43
N TYR A 857 -39.38 -14.40 -31.69
CA TYR A 857 -40.72 -14.71 -31.22
C TYR A 857 -40.84 -16.18 -30.79
N LYS A 858 -41.85 -16.48 -29.97
CA LYS A 858 -42.26 -17.84 -29.62
C LYS A 858 -43.74 -18.01 -29.94
N CYS A 859 -44.11 -19.21 -30.39
CA CYS A 859 -45.52 -19.59 -30.52
C CYS A 859 -46.25 -19.53 -29.16
N ILE A 860 -47.54 -19.14 -29.18
CA ILE A 860 -48.37 -18.96 -27.98
C ILE A 860 -48.50 -20.25 -27.13
N SER A 861 -48.25 -21.42 -27.71
CA SER A 861 -48.28 -22.72 -27.02
C SER A 861 -47.30 -23.70 -27.65
N ASP A 862 -46.68 -24.56 -26.84
CA ASP A 862 -45.76 -25.63 -27.29
C ASP A 862 -46.42 -26.70 -28.18
N LYS A 863 -47.76 -26.63 -28.38
CA LYS A 863 -48.50 -27.41 -29.38
C LYS A 863 -48.17 -27.01 -30.83
N TYR A 864 -47.57 -25.84 -31.03
CA TYR A 864 -47.22 -25.28 -32.33
C TYR A 864 -45.70 -25.26 -32.51
N ARG A 865 -45.20 -25.68 -33.68
CA ARG A 865 -43.76 -25.72 -33.96
C ARG A 865 -43.28 -24.47 -34.70
N MET A 866 -42.14 -23.95 -34.28
CA MET A 866 -41.41 -22.89 -35.01
C MET A 866 -40.82 -23.45 -36.32
N PRO A 867 -40.66 -22.62 -37.38
CA PRO A 867 -40.86 -21.17 -37.37
C PRO A 867 -42.33 -20.74 -37.49
N ASN A 868 -43.16 -21.41 -38.29
CA ASN A 868 -44.47 -20.86 -38.71
C ASN A 868 -45.62 -21.03 -37.70
N CYS A 869 -45.36 -21.62 -36.53
CA CYS A 869 -46.37 -21.92 -35.50
C CYS A 869 -47.54 -22.78 -36.00
N TYR A 870 -47.22 -23.78 -36.82
CA TYR A 870 -48.17 -24.78 -37.31
C TYR A 870 -48.31 -25.95 -36.34
N THR A 871 -49.46 -26.62 -36.40
CA THR A 871 -49.66 -27.92 -35.73
C THR A 871 -48.85 -29.02 -36.44
N PRO A 872 -48.50 -30.13 -35.77
CA PRO A 872 -47.74 -31.23 -36.40
C PRO A 872 -48.46 -31.87 -37.60
N LEU A 873 -49.79 -31.76 -37.68
CA LEU A 873 -50.55 -32.20 -38.86
C LEU A 873 -50.40 -31.20 -40.03
N GLU A 874 -50.50 -29.90 -39.76
CA GLU A 874 -50.27 -28.84 -40.77
C GLU A 874 -48.83 -28.88 -41.30
N GLU A 875 -47.84 -29.07 -40.44
CA GLU A 875 -46.41 -29.21 -40.80
C GLU A 875 -46.21 -30.40 -41.77
N LEU A 876 -46.72 -31.59 -41.41
CA LEU A 876 -46.71 -32.75 -42.30
C LEU A 876 -47.42 -32.44 -43.64
N MET A 877 -48.59 -31.83 -43.59
CA MET A 877 -49.40 -31.53 -44.78
C MET A 877 -48.72 -30.52 -45.72
N TYR A 878 -48.04 -29.51 -45.19
CA TYR A 878 -47.31 -28.51 -46.00
C TYR A 878 -45.94 -29.01 -46.50
N THR A 879 -45.24 -29.90 -45.79
CA THR A 879 -43.99 -30.51 -46.33
C THR A 879 -44.20 -31.29 -47.62
N PHE A 880 -45.39 -31.85 -47.85
CA PHE A 880 -45.77 -32.51 -49.11
C PHE A 880 -46.35 -31.56 -50.17
N GLY A 881 -46.25 -30.22 -49.99
CA GLY A 881 -46.78 -29.22 -50.92
C GLY A 881 -48.22 -28.79 -50.64
N GLY A 882 -48.75 -29.08 -49.45
CA GLY A 882 -50.07 -28.65 -48.99
C GLY A 882 -51.15 -29.75 -48.98
N PRO A 883 -52.40 -29.41 -48.62
CA PRO A 883 -53.48 -30.38 -48.41
C PRO A 883 -53.78 -31.26 -49.63
N CYS A 884 -53.76 -30.71 -50.85
CA CYS A 884 -54.08 -31.45 -52.07
C CYS A 884 -53.06 -32.57 -52.39
N PRO A 885 -51.75 -32.31 -52.52
CA PRO A 885 -50.78 -33.38 -52.79
C PRO A 885 -50.63 -34.37 -51.62
N PHE A 886 -50.78 -33.93 -50.36
CA PHE A 886 -50.78 -34.86 -49.22
C PHE A 886 -51.93 -35.86 -49.29
N ALA A 887 -53.15 -35.42 -49.64
CA ALA A 887 -54.30 -36.30 -49.82
C ALA A 887 -54.11 -37.31 -50.98
N LEU A 888 -53.48 -36.88 -52.09
CA LEU A 888 -53.15 -37.76 -53.21
C LEU A 888 -52.08 -38.81 -52.84
N MET A 889 -51.06 -38.43 -52.08
CA MET A 889 -50.07 -39.37 -51.55
C MET A 889 -50.68 -40.37 -50.59
N LEU A 890 -51.53 -39.92 -49.66
CA LEU A 890 -52.24 -40.80 -48.72
C LEU A 890 -53.15 -41.80 -49.46
N SER A 891 -53.88 -41.33 -50.47
CA SER A 891 -54.68 -42.18 -51.38
C SER A 891 -53.83 -43.24 -52.07
N CYS A 892 -52.69 -42.85 -52.66
CA CYS A 892 -51.79 -43.77 -53.34
C CYS A 892 -51.19 -44.81 -52.38
N ILE A 893 -50.81 -44.39 -51.16
CA ILE A 893 -50.34 -45.29 -50.10
C ILE A 893 -51.46 -46.25 -49.66
N LEU A 894 -52.70 -45.81 -49.52
CA LEU A 894 -53.83 -46.68 -49.17
C LEU A 894 -54.14 -47.72 -50.26
N VAL A 895 -54.02 -47.35 -51.55
CA VAL A 895 -54.14 -48.28 -52.68
C VAL A 895 -52.99 -49.30 -52.69
N LEU A 896 -51.76 -48.86 -52.45
CA LEU A 896 -50.60 -49.75 -52.28
C LEU A 896 -50.77 -50.66 -51.06
N LEU A 897 -51.30 -50.16 -49.94
CA LEU A 897 -51.58 -50.95 -48.75
C LEU A 897 -52.66 -52.00 -49.01
N ALA A 898 -53.71 -51.67 -49.77
CA ALA A 898 -54.76 -52.62 -50.18
C ALA A 898 -54.22 -53.74 -51.09
N LEU A 899 -53.30 -53.40 -52.01
CA LEU A 899 -52.58 -54.38 -52.83
C LEU A 899 -51.67 -55.27 -51.97
N PHE A 900 -50.94 -54.67 -51.02
CA PHE A 900 -50.03 -55.39 -50.12
C PHE A 900 -50.78 -56.32 -49.15
N LEU A 901 -51.95 -55.89 -48.64
CA LEU A 901 -52.84 -56.69 -47.79
C LEU A 901 -53.47 -57.87 -48.52
N ASN A 902 -53.72 -57.77 -49.83
CA ASN A 902 -54.14 -58.91 -50.66
C ASN A 902 -53.01 -59.95 -50.85
N VAL A 903 -51.74 -59.51 -50.95
CA VAL A 903 -50.58 -60.42 -51.04
C VAL A 903 -50.25 -61.07 -49.69
N LEU A 904 -50.49 -60.38 -48.58
CA LEU A 904 -50.18 -60.85 -47.22
C LEU A 904 -51.13 -61.92 -46.65
N ARG A 905 -52.22 -62.29 -47.35
CA ARG A 905 -53.17 -63.31 -46.85
C ARG A 905 -52.68 -64.76 -46.97
N ILE A 906 -51.51 -65.01 -47.56
CA ILE A 906 -50.93 -66.36 -47.76
C ILE A 906 -49.87 -66.75 -46.72
N LYS A 907 -49.36 -65.83 -45.89
CA LYS A 907 -48.48 -66.18 -44.74
C LYS A 907 -48.63 -65.16 -43.60
N VAL A 908 -49.65 -65.40 -42.77
CA VAL A 908 -49.97 -64.63 -41.56
C VAL A 908 -49.31 -65.31 -40.33
N VAL A 909 -49.12 -64.52 -39.27
CA VAL A 909 -48.54 -64.87 -37.95
C VAL A 909 -46.99 -64.94 -37.96
N GLY A 910 -46.27 -63.93 -37.46
CA GLY A 910 -46.67 -62.56 -37.12
C GLY A 910 -45.86 -61.92 -35.98
N SER A 911 -45.60 -60.61 -36.11
CA SER A 911 -45.19 -59.65 -35.05
C SER A 911 -43.82 -59.87 -34.37
N GLY A 912 -42.90 -58.91 -34.30
CA GLY A 912 -42.83 -57.52 -34.82
C GLY A 912 -41.38 -57.02 -34.70
N SER A 913 -40.88 -56.14 -35.57
CA SER A 913 -40.84 -54.67 -35.41
C SER A 913 -40.30 -54.24 -34.03
N TYR A 914 -39.28 -53.40 -33.88
CA TYR A 914 -38.97 -52.15 -34.60
C TYR A 914 -37.47 -52.08 -34.98
N HIS A 915 -37.12 -51.76 -36.23
CA HIS A 915 -37.01 -50.43 -36.87
C HIS A 915 -35.66 -49.74 -36.66
N ARG A 916 -35.17 -49.22 -37.78
CA ARG A 916 -33.82 -48.70 -38.01
C ARG A 916 -33.89 -47.18 -37.98
N GLU A 917 -33.18 -46.54 -37.06
CA GLU A 917 -32.88 -45.11 -37.15
C GLU A 917 -31.48 -44.93 -37.74
N ASN A 918 -31.43 -44.28 -38.91
CA ASN A 918 -30.24 -43.56 -39.32
C ASN A 918 -30.45 -42.10 -38.89
N SER A 919 -29.69 -41.63 -37.91
CA SER A 919 -29.42 -40.20 -37.74
C SER A 919 -27.95 -39.93 -38.08
N ILE A 920 -27.76 -39.05 -39.04
CA ILE A 920 -26.53 -38.26 -39.15
C ILE A 920 -26.75 -37.03 -38.26
N GLU A 921 -25.64 -36.44 -37.76
CA GLU A 921 -25.58 -35.36 -36.75
C GLU A 921 -25.83 -35.80 -35.29
N HIS A 922 -24.76 -35.82 -34.50
CA HIS A 922 -24.37 -34.61 -33.76
C HIS A 922 -22.93 -34.69 -33.25
N HIS A 923 -22.18 -33.58 -33.39
CA HIS A 923 -21.04 -33.30 -32.52
C HIS A 923 -21.56 -32.97 -31.12
N CYS A 924 -21.44 -33.91 -30.19
CA CYS A 924 -21.56 -33.61 -28.75
C CYS A 924 -20.24 -33.92 -28.05
N HIS A 925 -19.54 -32.86 -27.66
CA HIS A 925 -18.62 -32.94 -26.55
C HIS A 925 -19.37 -33.45 -25.32
N HIS A 926 -18.88 -34.51 -24.68
CA HIS A 926 -19.21 -34.84 -23.29
C HIS A 926 -18.14 -34.27 -22.36
N PRO A 927 -18.32 -33.07 -21.78
CA PRO A 927 -17.66 -32.73 -20.53
C PRO A 927 -18.41 -33.45 -19.41
N PHE A 928 -17.84 -34.53 -18.86
CA PHE A 928 -18.26 -34.96 -17.52
C PHE A 928 -17.68 -33.98 -16.48
N PRO A 929 -18.45 -33.62 -15.45
CA PRO A 929 -18.11 -32.50 -14.57
C PRO A 929 -17.04 -32.92 -13.56
N TYR A 930 -15.97 -32.14 -13.46
CA TYR A 930 -15.11 -32.16 -12.28
C TYR A 930 -15.48 -30.98 -11.39
N LEU A 931 -15.58 -31.24 -10.08
CA LEU A 931 -15.85 -30.20 -9.08
C LEU A 931 -14.65 -29.25 -9.03
N LEU A 932 -14.86 -28.01 -9.47
CA LEU A 932 -13.85 -26.97 -9.46
C LEU A 932 -13.88 -26.21 -8.13
N SER A 933 -12.79 -26.27 -7.38
CA SER A 933 -12.54 -25.37 -6.26
C SER A 933 -12.43 -23.92 -6.76
N LEU A 934 -12.81 -22.97 -5.90
CA LEU A 934 -12.89 -21.52 -6.17
C LEU A 934 -11.53 -20.82 -6.45
N SER A 935 -10.49 -21.57 -6.82
CA SER A 935 -9.12 -21.10 -7.06
C SER A 935 -8.76 -20.92 -8.55
N GLU A 936 -9.50 -21.53 -9.48
CA GLU A 936 -9.32 -21.35 -10.94
C GLU A 936 -10.37 -20.39 -11.52
N VAL A 937 -10.41 -19.15 -11.00
CA VAL A 937 -10.99 -18.02 -11.76
C VAL A 937 -10.14 -17.83 -13.03
N ARG A 938 -10.79 -17.82 -14.20
CA ARG A 938 -10.13 -17.68 -15.50
C ARG A 938 -9.38 -16.34 -15.59
N GLY A 939 -8.06 -16.38 -15.43
CA GLY A 939 -7.19 -15.30 -15.90
C GLY A 939 -7.40 -15.10 -17.40
N THR A 940 -7.36 -13.85 -17.86
CA THR A 940 -7.64 -13.57 -19.28
C THR A 940 -6.52 -14.16 -20.13
N ARG A 941 -6.86 -14.78 -21.28
CA ARG A 941 -5.88 -15.51 -22.13
C ARG A 941 -4.73 -14.64 -22.67
N ALA A 942 -4.80 -13.32 -22.51
CA ALA A 942 -3.77 -12.35 -22.86
C ALA A 942 -2.69 -12.19 -21.76
N GLU A 943 -3.02 -12.41 -20.48
CA GLU A 943 -2.07 -12.27 -19.35
C GLU A 943 -0.95 -13.32 -19.41
N GLU A 944 -1.25 -14.54 -19.85
CA GLU A 944 -0.25 -15.63 -19.94
C GLU A 944 0.82 -15.34 -21.02
N THR A 945 0.48 -14.60 -22.06
CA THR A 945 1.44 -14.26 -23.14
C THR A 945 2.37 -13.11 -22.76
N GLN A 946 1.91 -12.18 -21.93
CA GLN A 946 2.73 -11.07 -21.41
C GLN A 946 3.68 -11.54 -20.30
N SER A 947 3.29 -12.57 -19.54
CA SER A 947 4.09 -13.13 -18.44
C SER A 947 5.07 -14.23 -18.85
N HIS A 948 4.93 -14.85 -20.02
CA HIS A 948 5.88 -15.87 -20.52
C HIS A 948 7.29 -15.27 -20.69
N VAL A 949 8.31 -16.00 -20.24
CA VAL A 949 9.74 -15.62 -20.29
C VAL A 949 10.47 -16.39 -21.38
N HIS A 950 10.48 -17.73 -21.25
CA HIS A 950 11.31 -18.61 -22.05
C HIS A 950 10.71 -20.02 -22.09
N ARG A 951 10.99 -20.74 -23.19
CA ARG A 951 10.61 -22.14 -23.40
C ARG A 951 11.85 -23.01 -23.47
N MET A 952 12.00 -23.92 -22.52
CA MET A 952 13.11 -24.87 -22.45
C MET A 952 12.66 -26.24 -22.95
N TYR A 953 13.32 -26.79 -23.97
CA TYR A 953 12.97 -28.10 -24.55
C TYR A 953 13.71 -29.24 -23.84
N PHE A 954 13.05 -30.40 -23.74
CA PHE A 954 13.68 -31.63 -23.29
C PHE A 954 14.59 -32.23 -24.37
N MET A 955 15.79 -32.64 -23.95
CA MET A 955 16.77 -33.37 -24.74
C MET A 955 16.37 -34.84 -24.89
N GLY A 956 16.76 -35.47 -26.01
CA GLY A 956 16.56 -36.89 -26.29
C GLY A 956 15.25 -37.26 -27.04
N PRO A 957 15.23 -38.39 -27.79
CA PRO A 957 14.12 -38.82 -28.68
C PRO A 957 12.95 -39.53 -27.96
N ASN A 958 12.84 -39.43 -26.63
CA ASN A 958 11.84 -40.13 -25.82
C ASN A 958 11.76 -41.65 -26.08
N THR A 959 12.90 -42.34 -26.05
CA THR A 959 12.96 -43.79 -26.21
C THR A 959 13.25 -44.48 -24.88
N PHE A 960 12.99 -45.80 -24.80
CA PHE A 960 13.33 -46.58 -23.60
C PHE A 960 14.84 -46.65 -23.31
N ARG A 961 15.71 -46.27 -24.28
CA ARG A 961 17.17 -46.19 -24.11
C ARG A 961 17.63 -44.77 -23.75
N GLU A 962 16.96 -43.76 -24.30
CA GLU A 962 17.28 -42.35 -24.11
C GLU A 962 15.96 -41.60 -23.82
N PRO A 963 15.56 -41.52 -22.53
CA PRO A 963 14.40 -40.77 -22.10
C PRO A 963 14.61 -39.27 -22.25
N TRP A 964 13.52 -38.50 -22.13
CA TRP A 964 13.61 -37.05 -22.01
C TRP A 964 14.45 -36.65 -20.80
N HIS A 965 15.34 -35.68 -20.96
CA HIS A 965 16.10 -35.09 -19.85
C HIS A 965 16.35 -33.60 -20.12
N LEU A 966 16.76 -32.86 -19.09
CA LEU A 966 17.18 -31.46 -19.19
C LEU A 966 18.65 -31.31 -18.76
N PRO A 967 19.39 -30.36 -19.35
CA PRO A 967 20.79 -30.09 -19.03
C PRO A 967 20.96 -29.40 -17.68
N TYR A 968 22.12 -29.64 -17.04
CA TYR A 968 22.54 -29.03 -15.77
C TYR A 968 23.13 -27.64 -15.95
N SER A 969 22.28 -26.67 -16.32
CA SER A 969 22.55 -25.23 -16.22
C SER A 969 21.29 -24.45 -16.63
N PRO A 970 20.88 -23.39 -15.93
CA PRO A 970 19.83 -22.50 -16.43
C PRO A 970 20.35 -21.69 -17.62
N PRO A 971 19.62 -21.61 -18.76
CA PRO A 971 20.01 -20.73 -19.86
C PRO A 971 20.00 -19.25 -19.44
N ASN A 972 20.82 -18.43 -20.10
CA ASN A 972 20.97 -16.99 -19.83
C ASN A 972 19.63 -16.21 -19.80
N ALA A 973 18.60 -16.70 -20.50
CA ALA A 973 17.26 -16.10 -20.51
C ALA A 973 16.45 -16.30 -19.21
N ILE A 974 16.82 -17.24 -18.32
CA ILE A 974 16.11 -17.51 -17.05
C ILE A 974 17.00 -17.37 -15.80
N ILE A 975 18.30 -17.16 -15.94
CA ILE A 975 19.26 -17.07 -14.82
C ILE A 975 18.91 -15.97 -13.81
N GLU A 976 18.27 -14.88 -14.25
CA GLU A 976 17.81 -13.80 -13.38
C GLU A 976 16.54 -14.15 -12.58
N VAL A 977 15.74 -15.12 -13.03
CA VAL A 977 14.43 -15.52 -12.49
C VAL A 977 14.55 -16.70 -11.51
N VAL A 978 15.65 -17.45 -11.58
CA VAL A 978 15.82 -18.76 -10.93
C VAL A 978 17.01 -18.76 -9.96
N TYR A 979 16.96 -19.58 -8.90
CA TYR A 979 18.11 -19.92 -8.06
C TYR A 979 18.82 -21.16 -8.61
N GLU A 980 20.09 -21.03 -8.99
CA GLU A 980 20.86 -22.06 -9.69
C GLU A 980 20.93 -23.40 -8.92
N ASP A 981 21.26 -23.37 -7.62
CA ASP A 981 21.32 -24.57 -6.78
C ASP A 981 19.98 -25.32 -6.68
N ALA A 982 18.88 -24.59 -6.63
CA ALA A 982 17.54 -25.15 -6.53
C ALA A 982 17.02 -25.61 -7.90
N PHE A 983 17.48 -24.98 -8.99
CA PHE A 983 17.25 -25.44 -10.36
C PHE A 983 17.91 -26.80 -10.59
N ASN A 984 19.18 -26.96 -10.22
CA ASN A 984 19.89 -28.22 -10.45
C ASN A 984 19.23 -29.41 -9.73
N ARG A 985 18.75 -29.23 -8.49
CA ARG A 985 17.95 -30.25 -7.78
C ARG A 985 16.62 -30.57 -8.48
N PHE A 986 15.94 -29.54 -8.98
CA PHE A 986 14.73 -29.73 -9.78
C PHE A 986 15.00 -30.50 -11.09
N ILE A 987 16.16 -30.30 -11.71
CA ILE A 987 16.61 -31.06 -12.88
C ILE A 987 16.89 -32.53 -12.51
N ASP A 988 17.54 -32.81 -11.38
CA ASP A 988 17.70 -34.19 -10.86
C ASP A 988 16.34 -34.88 -10.69
N GLU A 989 15.39 -34.23 -10.01
CA GLU A 989 14.06 -34.78 -9.75
C GLU A 989 13.28 -34.97 -11.06
N ILE A 990 13.24 -33.99 -11.98
CA ILE A 990 12.57 -34.15 -13.29
C ILE A 990 13.20 -35.26 -14.13
N ASN A 991 14.53 -35.33 -14.20
CA ASN A 991 15.24 -36.37 -14.97
C ASN A 991 14.98 -37.77 -14.39
N SER A 992 14.73 -37.88 -13.08
CA SER A 992 14.30 -39.13 -12.45
C SER A 992 12.84 -39.50 -12.82
N VAL A 993 11.93 -38.53 -12.89
CA VAL A 993 10.51 -38.75 -13.22
C VAL A 993 10.34 -39.14 -14.71
N SER A 994 11.14 -38.55 -15.60
CA SER A 994 11.11 -38.84 -17.04
C SER A 994 11.75 -40.18 -17.43
N ALA A 995 12.65 -40.74 -16.61
CA ALA A 995 13.33 -42.00 -16.87
C ALA A 995 12.37 -43.20 -16.97
N TYR A 996 12.65 -44.16 -17.86
CA TYR A 996 11.86 -45.40 -18.00
C TYR A 996 12.45 -46.53 -17.17
N ASP A 997 11.59 -47.38 -16.58
CA ASP A 997 12.07 -48.59 -15.93
C ASP A 997 12.56 -49.62 -16.97
N TRP A 998 13.60 -50.38 -16.62
CA TRP A 998 14.22 -51.40 -17.49
C TRP A 998 13.23 -52.46 -18.02
N TRP A 999 12.20 -52.79 -17.24
CA TRP A 999 11.20 -53.79 -17.62
C TRP A 999 10.25 -53.27 -18.73
N GLU A 1000 10.03 -51.96 -18.84
CA GLU A 1000 9.15 -51.38 -19.86
C GLU A 1000 9.70 -51.55 -21.27
N GLY A 1001 11.00 -51.30 -21.42
CA GLY A 1001 11.74 -51.52 -22.66
C GLY A 1001 11.84 -53.00 -23.00
N SER A 1002 11.95 -53.88 -21.99
CA SER A 1002 11.95 -55.33 -22.17
C SER A 1002 10.62 -55.83 -22.73
N VAL A 1003 9.48 -55.39 -22.16
CA VAL A 1003 8.13 -55.68 -22.68
C VAL A 1003 7.97 -55.16 -24.11
N HIS A 1004 8.43 -53.94 -24.40
CA HIS A 1004 8.39 -53.41 -25.77
C HIS A 1004 9.22 -54.24 -26.75
N SER A 1005 10.43 -54.70 -26.36
CA SER A 1005 11.28 -55.53 -27.19
C SER A 1005 10.66 -56.90 -27.49
N ILE A 1006 10.00 -57.52 -26.50
CA ILE A 1006 9.28 -58.78 -26.68
C ILE A 1006 8.08 -58.60 -27.62
N LEU A 1007 7.26 -57.57 -27.37
CA LEU A 1007 6.11 -57.26 -28.23
C LEU A 1007 6.53 -56.86 -29.65
N SER A 1008 7.69 -56.21 -29.84
CA SER A 1008 8.14 -55.79 -31.18
C SER A 1008 8.44 -56.97 -32.11
N VAL A 1009 8.83 -58.12 -31.52
CA VAL A 1009 9.06 -59.39 -32.24
C VAL A 1009 7.76 -60.18 -32.40
N LEU A 1010 6.91 -60.22 -31.38
CA LEU A 1010 5.68 -61.05 -31.39
C LEU A 1010 4.47 -60.40 -32.08
N ALA A 1011 4.27 -59.09 -31.87
CA ALA A 1011 3.07 -58.35 -32.29
C ALA A 1011 3.37 -56.84 -32.39
N TYR A 1012 4.03 -56.43 -33.48
CA TYR A 1012 4.47 -55.03 -33.67
C TYR A 1012 3.39 -53.94 -33.46
N PRO A 1013 2.12 -54.10 -33.89
CA PRO A 1013 1.08 -53.12 -33.59
C PRO A 1013 0.84 -52.94 -32.07
N CYS A 1014 0.84 -54.03 -31.31
CA CYS A 1014 0.73 -54.01 -29.85
C CYS A 1014 1.98 -53.37 -29.21
N ALA A 1015 3.17 -53.59 -29.78
CA ALA A 1015 4.41 -52.95 -29.33
C ALA A 1015 4.38 -51.42 -29.51
N TRP A 1016 3.83 -50.94 -30.63
CA TRP A 1016 3.64 -49.51 -30.91
C TRP A 1016 2.61 -48.90 -29.96
N SER A 1017 1.45 -49.54 -29.77
CA SER A 1017 0.42 -49.10 -28.81
C SER A 1017 0.96 -49.08 -27.37
N TRP A 1018 1.75 -50.07 -26.97
CA TRP A 1018 2.42 -50.11 -25.66
C TRP A 1018 3.38 -48.92 -25.47
N LYS A 1019 4.25 -48.66 -26.47
CA LYS A 1019 5.18 -47.52 -26.46
C LYS A 1019 4.44 -46.18 -26.35
N GLN A 1020 3.37 -46.00 -27.13
CA GLN A 1020 2.56 -44.78 -27.07
C GLN A 1020 1.81 -44.63 -25.73
N TRP A 1021 1.31 -45.72 -25.15
CA TRP A 1021 0.66 -45.71 -23.84
C TRP A 1021 1.62 -45.34 -22.71
N ARG A 1022 2.84 -45.90 -22.69
CA ARG A 1022 3.87 -45.53 -21.69
C ARG A 1022 4.29 -44.06 -21.82
N ARG A 1023 4.50 -43.56 -23.05
CA ARG A 1023 4.78 -42.13 -23.31
C ARG A 1023 3.68 -41.21 -22.78
N ARG A 1024 2.40 -41.52 -23.05
CA ARG A 1024 1.25 -40.77 -22.51
C ARG A 1024 1.23 -40.77 -20.98
N LYS A 1025 1.50 -41.91 -20.35
CA LYS A 1025 1.57 -42.00 -18.88
C LYS A 1025 2.71 -41.14 -18.31
N LYS A 1026 3.87 -41.07 -18.97
CA LYS A 1026 5.01 -40.27 -18.53
C LYS A 1026 4.78 -38.76 -18.64
N ILE A 1027 4.19 -38.26 -19.74
CA ILE A 1027 3.89 -36.81 -19.84
C ILE A 1027 2.84 -36.36 -18.81
N HIS A 1028 1.80 -37.17 -18.56
CA HIS A 1028 0.84 -36.86 -17.50
C HIS A 1028 1.52 -36.81 -16.11
N ARG A 1029 2.43 -37.74 -15.82
CA ARG A 1029 3.16 -37.72 -14.55
C ARG A 1029 4.08 -36.50 -14.40
N LEU A 1030 4.75 -36.07 -15.47
CA LEU A 1030 5.53 -34.82 -15.47
C LEU A 1030 4.66 -33.57 -15.26
N GLN A 1031 3.45 -33.55 -15.85
CA GLN A 1031 2.49 -32.46 -15.66
C GLN A 1031 1.92 -32.42 -14.23
N GLU A 1032 1.59 -33.58 -13.64
CA GLU A 1032 1.19 -33.69 -12.23
C GLU A 1032 2.29 -33.23 -11.28
N TYR A 1033 3.53 -33.70 -11.51
CA TYR A 1033 4.69 -33.35 -10.70
C TYR A 1033 4.91 -31.83 -10.66
N VAL A 1034 4.99 -31.17 -11.84
CA VAL A 1034 5.20 -29.71 -11.91
C VAL A 1034 3.96 -28.89 -11.47
N LYS A 1035 2.73 -29.41 -11.61
CA LYS A 1035 1.52 -28.68 -11.15
C LYS A 1035 1.27 -28.82 -9.64
N SER A 1036 1.68 -29.92 -9.01
CA SER A 1036 1.17 -30.29 -7.68
C SER A 1036 2.11 -31.00 -6.71
N GLU A 1037 3.25 -31.54 -7.15
CA GLU A 1037 4.22 -32.20 -6.24
C GLU A 1037 5.47 -31.35 -6.00
N TYR A 1038 5.79 -30.41 -6.89
CA TYR A 1038 6.96 -29.53 -6.77
C TYR A 1038 6.58 -28.09 -6.37
N ASP A 1039 7.15 -27.61 -5.25
CA ASP A 1039 6.87 -26.30 -4.63
C ASP A 1039 7.35 -25.06 -5.45
N HIS A 1040 7.75 -25.24 -6.70
CA HIS A 1040 8.42 -24.23 -7.54
C HIS A 1040 9.62 -23.53 -6.87
N SER A 1041 10.30 -24.22 -5.95
CA SER A 1041 11.30 -23.63 -5.04
C SER A 1041 12.48 -22.97 -5.74
N CYS A 1042 12.77 -23.35 -6.99
CA CYS A 1042 13.77 -22.73 -7.84
C CYS A 1042 13.43 -21.30 -8.28
N LEU A 1043 12.15 -20.89 -8.31
CA LEU A 1043 11.76 -19.54 -8.75
C LEU A 1043 12.01 -18.47 -7.67
N ARG A 1044 12.50 -17.30 -8.07
CA ARG A 1044 12.73 -16.17 -7.16
C ARG A 1044 11.43 -15.51 -6.70
N SER A 1045 10.47 -15.25 -7.60
CA SER A 1045 9.16 -14.68 -7.24
C SER A 1045 8.45 -15.50 -6.13
N CYS A 1046 7.96 -14.78 -5.12
CA CYS A 1046 7.15 -15.36 -4.05
C CYS A 1046 5.74 -15.72 -4.55
N ARG A 1047 5.14 -14.88 -5.39
CA ARG A 1047 3.81 -15.06 -5.98
C ARG A 1047 3.75 -16.24 -6.96
N SER A 1048 4.76 -16.45 -7.79
CA SER A 1048 4.82 -17.63 -8.67
C SER A 1048 4.86 -18.94 -7.89
N ARG A 1049 5.57 -18.97 -6.75
CA ARG A 1049 5.62 -20.11 -5.82
C ARG A 1049 4.29 -20.32 -5.10
N ALA A 1050 3.75 -19.27 -4.47
CA ALA A 1050 2.50 -19.36 -3.71
C ALA A 1050 1.27 -19.76 -4.55
N LEU A 1051 1.26 -19.46 -5.86
CA LEU A 1051 0.13 -19.73 -6.75
C LEU A 1051 0.29 -20.98 -7.63
N TYR A 1052 1.44 -21.67 -7.59
CA TYR A 1052 1.77 -22.80 -8.49
C TYR A 1052 1.53 -22.48 -9.98
N LYS A 1053 1.94 -21.27 -10.40
CA LYS A 1053 1.68 -20.71 -11.75
C LYS A 1053 2.94 -20.29 -12.53
N GLY A 1054 4.12 -20.39 -11.93
CA GLY A 1054 5.37 -19.93 -12.57
C GLY A 1054 5.95 -20.85 -13.65
N MET A 1055 5.48 -22.10 -13.75
CA MET A 1055 6.00 -23.09 -14.71
C MET A 1055 4.88 -23.97 -15.26
N LYS A 1056 4.93 -24.35 -16.54
CA LYS A 1056 4.00 -25.31 -17.17
C LYS A 1056 4.74 -26.28 -18.08
N VAL A 1057 4.30 -27.55 -18.14
CA VAL A 1057 4.88 -28.59 -19.01
C VAL A 1057 3.95 -28.89 -20.19
N GLY A 1058 4.49 -28.79 -21.41
CA GLY A 1058 3.81 -29.15 -22.65
C GLY A 1058 4.57 -30.20 -23.45
N ALA A 1059 3.90 -30.80 -24.44
CA ALA A 1059 4.50 -31.76 -25.35
C ALA A 1059 3.76 -31.80 -26.69
N THR A 1060 4.48 -32.20 -27.74
CA THR A 1060 3.91 -32.35 -29.07
C THR A 1060 2.96 -33.57 -29.14
N PRO A 1061 1.94 -33.59 -30.03
CA PRO A 1061 0.91 -34.64 -30.05
C PRO A 1061 1.44 -36.05 -30.39
N ASP A 1062 2.62 -36.13 -31.00
CA ASP A 1062 3.38 -37.36 -31.30
C ASP A 1062 4.28 -37.83 -30.14
N LEU A 1063 4.39 -37.02 -29.08
CA LEU A 1063 5.14 -37.29 -27.84
C LEU A 1063 6.64 -37.58 -28.07
N MET A 1064 7.23 -36.98 -29.10
CA MET A 1064 8.68 -37.02 -29.35
C MET A 1064 9.40 -35.85 -28.67
N VAL A 1065 8.77 -34.68 -28.60
CA VAL A 1065 9.33 -33.46 -27.98
C VAL A 1065 8.43 -33.00 -26.83
N ALA A 1066 9.05 -32.65 -25.71
CA ALA A 1066 8.43 -31.98 -24.57
C ALA A 1066 9.17 -30.67 -24.27
N TYR A 1067 8.52 -29.76 -23.54
CA TYR A 1067 9.11 -28.50 -23.11
C TYR A 1067 8.51 -28.01 -21.79
N ILE A 1068 9.23 -27.11 -21.12
CA ILE A 1068 8.79 -26.36 -19.94
C ILE A 1068 8.76 -24.88 -20.30
N ASP A 1069 7.61 -24.25 -20.09
CA ASP A 1069 7.39 -22.80 -20.23
C ASP A 1069 7.50 -22.12 -18.86
N PHE A 1070 8.29 -21.05 -18.76
CA PHE A 1070 8.47 -20.23 -17.55
C PHE A 1070 7.67 -18.93 -17.61
N PHE A 1071 7.10 -18.51 -16.47
CA PHE A 1071 6.23 -17.33 -16.36
C PHE A 1071 6.62 -16.43 -15.17
N LEU A 1072 6.64 -15.10 -15.39
CA LEU A 1072 6.87 -14.09 -14.36
C LEU A 1072 5.69 -14.01 -13.38
N GLY A 1073 5.99 -13.88 -12.09
CA GLY A 1073 4.98 -13.81 -11.04
C GLY A 1073 4.35 -12.42 -10.83
N GLY A 1074 4.94 -11.37 -11.42
CA GLY A 1074 4.52 -9.98 -11.27
C GLY A 1074 5.13 -9.23 -10.08
N ASP A 1075 5.78 -9.92 -9.14
CA ASP A 1075 6.53 -9.28 -8.03
C ASP A 1075 7.85 -8.64 -8.51
N GLU A 1076 8.37 -9.13 -9.63
CA GLU A 1076 9.68 -8.78 -10.21
C GLU A 1076 9.60 -7.43 -10.95
N LYS A 1077 9.48 -6.34 -10.19
CA LYS A 1077 9.45 -4.97 -10.71
C LYS A 1077 10.80 -4.52 -11.30
N ARG A 1078 10.96 -4.54 -12.63
CA ARG A 1078 11.92 -3.67 -13.34
C ARG A 1078 11.35 -3.11 -14.66
N LEU A 1079 11.85 -1.92 -15.00
CA LEU A 1079 11.38 -0.97 -16.03
C LEU A 1079 11.73 -1.37 -17.48
N ASP A 1080 11.84 -2.67 -17.77
CA ASP A 1080 12.46 -3.19 -19.00
C ASP A 1080 11.56 -4.12 -19.84
N MET A 1081 10.24 -4.09 -19.64
CA MET A 1081 9.31 -4.95 -20.41
C MET A 1081 9.46 -4.80 -21.94
N VAL A 1082 9.75 -3.60 -22.44
CA VAL A 1082 9.94 -3.35 -23.89
C VAL A 1082 11.27 -3.94 -24.39
N SER A 1083 12.34 -3.86 -23.61
CA SER A 1083 13.65 -4.40 -24.00
C SER A 1083 13.69 -5.94 -23.89
N ILE A 1084 12.93 -6.53 -22.97
CA ILE A 1084 12.77 -7.98 -22.84
C ILE A 1084 12.05 -8.58 -24.06
N ILE A 1085 11.08 -7.88 -24.67
CA ILE A 1085 10.37 -8.40 -25.85
C ILE A 1085 11.31 -8.49 -27.07
N GLN A 1086 12.15 -7.48 -27.31
CA GLN A 1086 13.15 -7.52 -28.39
C GLN A 1086 14.27 -8.54 -28.11
N LYS A 1087 14.65 -8.76 -26.84
CA LYS A 1087 15.62 -9.80 -26.42
C LYS A 1087 15.11 -11.26 -26.53
N ARG A 1088 13.85 -11.51 -26.93
CA ARG A 1088 13.31 -12.87 -27.13
C ARG A 1088 13.72 -13.52 -28.45
N PHE A 1089 14.18 -12.73 -29.42
CA PHE A 1089 14.71 -13.24 -30.69
C PHE A 1089 16.25 -13.25 -30.63
N PRO A 1090 16.92 -14.27 -31.20
CA PRO A 1090 16.35 -15.33 -32.03
C PRO A 1090 15.66 -16.45 -31.23
N MET A 1091 14.51 -16.93 -31.71
CA MET A 1091 13.72 -17.99 -31.07
C MET A 1091 13.92 -19.33 -31.79
N CYS A 1092 14.30 -20.37 -31.05
CA CYS A 1092 14.39 -21.74 -31.57
C CYS A 1092 13.06 -22.49 -31.37
N ILE A 1093 12.56 -23.12 -32.45
CA ILE A 1093 11.38 -24.00 -32.41
C ILE A 1093 11.75 -25.34 -33.03
N ILE A 1094 11.79 -26.39 -32.20
CA ILE A 1094 12.15 -27.75 -32.61
C ILE A 1094 10.94 -28.46 -33.22
N PHE A 1095 11.16 -29.23 -34.29
CA PHE A 1095 10.12 -30.08 -34.88
C PHE A 1095 9.88 -31.35 -34.06
N GLY A 1096 8.62 -31.74 -33.91
CA GLY A 1096 8.24 -33.10 -33.54
C GLY A 1096 8.49 -34.08 -34.69
N GLY A 1097 8.39 -35.37 -34.40
CA GLY A 1097 8.65 -36.47 -35.33
C GLY A 1097 10.12 -36.90 -35.44
N ASP A 1098 10.32 -38.10 -36.00
CA ASP A 1098 11.63 -38.69 -36.31
C ASP A 1098 11.85 -38.89 -37.82
N GLY A 1099 10.97 -38.35 -38.66
CA GLY A 1099 11.02 -38.53 -40.11
C GLY A 1099 10.70 -39.96 -40.56
N SER A 1100 10.07 -40.77 -39.69
CA SER A 1100 9.50 -42.07 -40.05
C SER A 1100 8.09 -41.93 -40.61
N TYR A 1101 7.59 -42.98 -41.25
CA TYR A 1101 6.22 -43.02 -41.77
C TYR A 1101 5.14 -42.94 -40.66
N MET A 1102 5.47 -43.32 -39.41
CA MET A 1102 4.56 -43.28 -38.27
C MET A 1102 4.62 -41.96 -37.48
N SER A 1103 5.72 -41.22 -37.58
CA SER A 1103 5.94 -39.92 -36.93
C SER A 1103 6.75 -39.00 -37.86
N PRO A 1104 6.13 -38.48 -38.95
CA PRO A 1104 6.78 -37.55 -39.86
C PRO A 1104 7.13 -36.23 -39.15
N TYR A 1105 8.11 -35.49 -39.67
CA TYR A 1105 8.49 -34.20 -39.09
C TYR A 1105 7.32 -33.20 -39.12
N ASN A 1106 7.16 -32.47 -38.02
CA ASN A 1106 6.01 -31.59 -37.80
C ASN A 1106 6.36 -30.42 -36.89
N LEU A 1107 6.16 -29.18 -37.37
CA LEU A 1107 6.15 -27.97 -36.56
C LEU A 1107 4.82 -27.88 -35.79
N HIS A 1108 4.86 -28.08 -34.48
CA HIS A 1108 3.71 -27.87 -33.61
C HIS A 1108 3.62 -26.41 -33.19
N SER A 1109 2.45 -25.78 -33.37
CA SER A 1109 2.21 -24.40 -32.93
C SER A 1109 1.10 -24.38 -31.88
N ASP A 1110 1.48 -24.15 -30.63
CA ASP A 1110 0.55 -23.95 -29.52
C ASP A 1110 -0.20 -22.63 -29.67
N THR A 1111 -1.29 -22.47 -28.90
CA THR A 1111 -1.95 -21.18 -28.71
C THR A 1111 -0.99 -20.11 -28.16
N LEU A 1112 -0.11 -20.48 -27.21
CA LEU A 1112 0.91 -19.58 -26.65
C LEU A 1112 1.89 -19.12 -27.75
N LEU A 1113 2.48 -20.05 -28.50
CA LEU A 1113 3.42 -19.72 -29.59
C LEU A 1113 2.76 -18.88 -30.69
N THR A 1114 1.52 -19.22 -31.05
CA THR A 1114 0.71 -18.49 -32.05
C THR A 1114 0.40 -17.06 -31.60
N ASN A 1115 0.12 -16.85 -30.30
CA ASN A 1115 -0.12 -15.52 -29.75
C ASN A 1115 1.17 -14.70 -29.56
N LEU A 1116 2.28 -15.34 -29.21
CA LEU A 1116 3.60 -14.70 -29.12
C LEU A 1116 4.04 -14.17 -30.49
N LEU A 1117 4.00 -15.02 -31.52
CA LEU A 1117 4.29 -14.61 -32.89
C LEU A 1117 3.21 -13.68 -33.47
N GLY A 1118 1.98 -13.79 -32.96
CA GLY A 1118 0.85 -12.89 -33.21
C GLY A 1118 1.10 -11.41 -32.92
N GLN A 1119 2.15 -11.07 -32.15
CA GLN A 1119 2.60 -9.70 -31.91
C GLN A 1119 3.27 -9.05 -33.13
N HIS A 1120 3.84 -9.86 -34.03
CA HIS A 1120 4.60 -9.39 -35.21
C HIS A 1120 3.99 -9.87 -36.53
N VAL A 1121 3.49 -11.11 -36.58
CA VAL A 1121 2.91 -11.75 -37.77
C VAL A 1121 1.46 -12.11 -37.47
N PRO A 1122 0.48 -11.73 -38.30
CA PRO A 1122 -0.92 -12.07 -38.07
C PRO A 1122 -1.11 -13.58 -37.87
N ALA A 1123 -1.87 -13.99 -36.84
CA ALA A 1123 -2.04 -15.40 -36.49
C ALA A 1123 -2.60 -16.26 -37.65
N THR A 1124 -3.36 -15.66 -38.57
CA THR A 1124 -3.85 -16.30 -39.81
C THR A 1124 -2.74 -16.57 -40.83
N VAL A 1125 -1.71 -15.72 -40.90
CA VAL A 1125 -0.52 -15.92 -41.74
C VAL A 1125 0.37 -16.99 -41.11
N TRP A 1126 0.63 -16.90 -39.81
CA TRP A 1126 1.42 -17.91 -39.07
C TRP A 1126 0.82 -19.32 -39.18
N THR A 1127 -0.48 -19.48 -38.90
CA THR A 1127 -1.14 -20.80 -38.97
C THR A 1127 -1.16 -21.39 -40.39
N ARG A 1128 -1.31 -20.55 -41.43
CA ARG A 1128 -1.17 -20.98 -42.84
C ARG A 1128 0.27 -21.40 -43.17
N LEU A 1129 1.27 -20.67 -42.69
CA LEU A 1129 2.68 -21.01 -42.87
C LEU A 1129 3.02 -22.34 -42.18
N VAL A 1130 2.58 -22.54 -40.95
CA VAL A 1130 2.74 -23.81 -40.21
C VAL A 1130 2.09 -24.96 -40.99
N ALA A 1131 0.88 -24.78 -41.52
CA ALA A 1131 0.21 -25.79 -42.33
C ALA A 1131 0.97 -26.11 -43.64
N GLY A 1132 1.48 -25.08 -44.33
CA GLY A 1132 2.28 -25.23 -45.54
C GLY A 1132 3.63 -25.93 -45.30
N LEU A 1133 4.35 -25.50 -44.26
CA LEU A 1133 5.62 -26.11 -43.85
C LEU A 1133 5.40 -27.58 -43.44
N ASN A 1134 4.34 -27.87 -42.70
CA ASN A 1134 4.00 -29.25 -42.30
C ASN A 1134 3.59 -30.14 -43.48
N ALA A 1135 3.09 -29.58 -44.58
CA ALA A 1135 2.90 -30.34 -45.82
C ALA A 1135 4.25 -30.73 -46.44
N GLN A 1136 5.24 -29.84 -46.43
CA GLN A 1136 6.58 -30.11 -46.95
C GLN A 1136 7.39 -31.05 -46.04
N LEU A 1137 7.37 -30.83 -44.71
CA LEU A 1137 8.10 -31.65 -43.74
C LEU A 1137 7.69 -33.13 -43.75
N ARG A 1138 6.43 -33.44 -44.11
CA ARG A 1138 5.96 -34.83 -44.31
C ARG A 1138 6.66 -35.57 -45.45
N THR A 1139 7.32 -34.86 -46.37
CA THR A 1139 8.11 -35.47 -47.46
C THR A 1139 9.54 -35.82 -47.02
N VAL A 1140 10.01 -35.24 -45.90
CA VAL A 1140 11.37 -35.42 -45.39
C VAL A 1140 11.51 -36.79 -44.73
N ARG A 1141 12.42 -37.62 -45.25
CA ARG A 1141 12.72 -38.96 -44.74
C ARG A 1141 14.04 -38.98 -43.99
N HIS A 1142 14.06 -39.58 -42.81
CA HIS A 1142 15.24 -39.70 -41.95
C HIS A 1142 16.50 -40.21 -42.68
N CYS A 1143 16.35 -41.24 -43.52
CA CYS A 1143 17.48 -41.89 -44.21
C CYS A 1143 18.06 -41.08 -45.40
N SER A 1144 17.43 -39.97 -45.80
CA SER A 1144 17.85 -39.16 -46.95
C SER A 1144 17.72 -37.66 -46.67
N ILE A 1145 18.05 -37.25 -45.44
CA ILE A 1145 17.73 -35.90 -44.94
C ILE A 1145 18.37 -34.79 -45.80
N ARG A 1146 19.62 -34.97 -46.26
CA ARG A 1146 20.33 -33.99 -47.10
C ARG A 1146 19.65 -33.71 -48.44
N SER A 1147 19.07 -34.72 -49.09
CA SER A 1147 18.38 -34.53 -50.38
C SER A 1147 16.91 -34.15 -50.19
N ALA A 1148 16.27 -34.63 -49.12
CA ALA A 1148 14.85 -34.37 -48.86
C ALA A 1148 14.57 -33.01 -48.21
N LEU A 1149 15.59 -32.34 -47.66
CA LEU A 1149 15.46 -30.97 -47.14
C LEU A 1149 15.57 -29.88 -48.22
N ILE A 1150 16.16 -30.16 -49.39
CA ILE A 1150 16.31 -29.15 -50.45
C ILE A 1150 14.94 -28.53 -50.85
N PRO A 1151 13.87 -29.32 -51.12
CA PRO A 1151 12.55 -28.73 -51.41
C PRO A 1151 11.96 -27.92 -50.26
N VAL A 1152 12.31 -28.23 -49.01
CA VAL A 1152 11.85 -27.48 -47.83
C VAL A 1152 12.58 -26.14 -47.75
N ILE A 1153 13.89 -26.12 -47.99
CA ILE A 1153 14.72 -24.90 -48.01
C ILE A 1153 14.30 -24.00 -49.18
N ASP A 1154 14.10 -24.58 -50.37
CA ASP A 1154 13.61 -23.84 -51.55
C ASP A 1154 12.22 -23.25 -51.28
N TRP A 1155 11.30 -23.99 -50.66
CA TRP A 1155 9.97 -23.50 -50.28
C TRP A 1155 10.05 -22.39 -49.21
N ILE A 1156 10.93 -22.54 -48.21
CA ILE A 1156 11.14 -21.49 -47.19
C ILE A 1156 11.63 -20.20 -47.86
N ASN A 1157 12.63 -20.28 -48.73
CA ASN A 1157 13.21 -19.10 -49.39
C ASN A 1157 12.29 -18.46 -50.44
N SER A 1158 11.47 -19.24 -51.15
CA SER A 1158 10.61 -18.74 -52.23
C SER A 1158 9.19 -18.35 -51.80
N HIS A 1159 8.65 -18.97 -50.74
CA HIS A 1159 7.25 -18.77 -50.33
C HIS A 1159 7.09 -18.33 -48.87
N ALA A 1160 7.93 -18.80 -47.94
CA ALA A 1160 7.77 -18.48 -46.52
C ALA A 1160 8.42 -17.13 -46.15
N ASN A 1161 9.74 -16.99 -46.37
CA ASN A 1161 10.49 -15.78 -46.02
C ASN A 1161 9.97 -14.52 -46.73
N PRO A 1162 9.63 -14.52 -48.04
CA PRO A 1162 9.07 -13.32 -48.69
C PRO A 1162 7.72 -12.85 -48.11
N GLN A 1163 6.95 -13.73 -47.46
CA GLN A 1163 5.70 -13.38 -46.76
C GLN A 1163 5.95 -12.89 -45.32
N LEU A 1164 7.11 -13.21 -44.73
CA LEU A 1164 7.47 -12.84 -43.36
C LEU A 1164 8.40 -11.63 -43.28
N GLU A 1165 9.26 -11.42 -44.29
CA GLU A 1165 10.13 -10.24 -44.40
C GLU A 1165 9.31 -8.95 -44.46
N PHE A 1166 8.11 -8.99 -45.07
CA PHE A 1166 7.12 -7.91 -45.02
C PHE A 1166 6.69 -7.52 -43.59
N HIS A 1167 6.80 -8.46 -42.64
CA HIS A 1167 6.55 -8.29 -41.21
C HIS A 1167 7.84 -8.17 -40.37
N GLY A 1168 9.01 -8.03 -41.01
CA GLY A 1168 10.31 -7.93 -40.34
C GLY A 1168 10.83 -9.23 -39.70
N VAL A 1169 10.23 -10.37 -40.03
CA VAL A 1169 10.58 -11.69 -39.50
C VAL A 1169 11.24 -12.54 -40.59
N LYS A 1170 12.32 -13.25 -40.25
CA LYS A 1170 12.96 -14.24 -41.13
C LYS A 1170 13.02 -15.60 -40.44
N ILE A 1171 12.86 -16.67 -41.20
CA ILE A 1171 12.96 -18.04 -40.70
C ILE A 1171 14.07 -18.79 -41.44
N GLU A 1172 14.92 -19.45 -40.66
CA GLU A 1172 15.96 -20.33 -41.19
C GLU A 1172 15.86 -21.72 -40.58
N LEU A 1173 16.20 -22.73 -41.38
CA LEU A 1173 16.18 -24.13 -40.96
C LEU A 1173 17.48 -24.46 -40.21
N GLY A 1174 17.36 -24.85 -38.94
CA GLY A 1174 18.49 -25.17 -38.06
C GLY A 1174 18.59 -26.65 -37.74
N TRP A 1175 19.81 -27.12 -37.48
CA TRP A 1175 20.06 -28.46 -36.94
C TRP A 1175 20.75 -28.30 -35.58
N PHE A 1176 19.99 -28.53 -34.52
CA PHE A 1176 20.38 -28.21 -33.14
C PHE A 1176 20.94 -29.45 -32.46
N GLN A 1177 22.17 -29.38 -31.93
CA GLN A 1177 22.74 -30.48 -31.17
C GLN A 1177 22.05 -30.58 -29.81
N ALA A 1178 21.26 -31.64 -29.64
CA ALA A 1178 20.39 -31.82 -28.48
C ALA A 1178 21.00 -32.72 -27.41
N THR A 1179 22.17 -33.33 -27.62
CA THR A 1179 22.89 -34.12 -26.61
C THR A 1179 24.40 -34.11 -26.86
N ALA A 1180 25.19 -34.33 -25.80
CA ALA A 1180 26.61 -34.66 -25.91
C ALA A 1180 26.86 -36.00 -26.63
N SER A 1181 25.86 -36.89 -26.70
CA SER A 1181 25.90 -38.15 -27.46
C SER A 1181 25.76 -37.97 -28.98
N GLY A 1182 25.62 -36.74 -29.49
CA GLY A 1182 25.57 -36.43 -30.93
C GLY A 1182 24.19 -36.60 -31.57
N TYR A 1183 23.11 -36.53 -30.79
CA TYR A 1183 21.75 -36.47 -31.33
C TYR A 1183 21.43 -35.04 -31.80
N TYR A 1184 21.00 -34.90 -33.06
CA TYR A 1184 20.65 -33.61 -33.66
C TYR A 1184 19.14 -33.53 -33.93
N GLN A 1185 18.50 -32.49 -33.41
CA GLN A 1185 17.09 -32.18 -33.64
C GLN A 1185 16.95 -31.15 -34.77
N LEU A 1186 16.03 -31.40 -35.70
CA LEU A 1186 15.68 -30.46 -36.76
C LEU A 1186 14.67 -29.45 -36.23
N GLY A 1187 14.83 -28.18 -36.60
CA GLY A 1187 13.90 -27.13 -36.21
C GLY A 1187 14.07 -25.87 -37.04
N ILE A 1188 13.43 -24.79 -36.61
CA ILE A 1188 13.58 -23.46 -37.20
C ILE A 1188 14.11 -22.45 -36.18
N LEU A 1189 14.94 -21.54 -36.67
CA LEU A 1189 15.33 -20.32 -35.99
C LEU A 1189 14.48 -19.18 -36.55
N VAL A 1190 13.74 -18.48 -35.68
CA VAL A 1190 12.97 -17.28 -36.03
C VAL A 1190 13.77 -16.06 -35.59
N VAL A 1191 14.04 -15.15 -36.52
CA VAL A 1191 14.88 -13.95 -36.34
C VAL A 1191 14.04 -12.70 -36.68
N PHE A 1192 14.30 -11.58 -36.00
CA PHE A 1192 13.60 -10.32 -36.21
C PHE A 1192 14.60 -9.19 -36.52
N GLY A 1193 14.42 -8.50 -37.65
CA GLY A 1193 15.34 -7.46 -38.15
C GLY A 1193 16.65 -7.98 -38.75
N ASP A 1194 17.52 -7.05 -39.16
CA ASP A 1194 18.81 -7.31 -39.85
C ASP A 1194 19.92 -7.84 -38.91
N TYR A 1195 19.66 -8.94 -38.19
CA TYR A 1195 20.70 -9.66 -37.46
C TYR A 1195 21.62 -10.40 -38.45
N TYR A 1196 22.86 -9.92 -38.57
CA TYR A 1196 23.90 -10.62 -39.33
C TYR A 1196 24.39 -11.85 -38.56
N PHE A 1197 24.58 -12.96 -39.27
CA PHE A 1197 24.94 -14.28 -38.72
C PHE A 1197 26.33 -14.38 -38.04
N GLN A 1198 27.05 -13.27 -37.93
CA GLN A 1198 28.47 -13.25 -37.58
C GLN A 1198 28.72 -13.34 -36.06
N ASP A 1199 27.75 -12.98 -35.22
CA ASP A 1199 27.86 -13.02 -33.75
C ASP A 1199 27.53 -14.39 -33.13
N MET A 1200 27.12 -15.39 -33.92
CA MET A 1200 26.77 -16.75 -33.44
C MET A 1200 27.92 -17.77 -33.57
N LEU A 1201 29.11 -17.34 -34.02
CA LEU A 1201 30.29 -18.18 -34.20
C LEU A 1201 31.45 -17.79 -33.26
N GLN A 1202 31.13 -17.64 -31.98
CA GLN A 1202 32.13 -17.52 -30.92
C GLN A 1202 31.78 -18.46 -29.76
N PRO A 1203 32.22 -19.74 -29.80
CA PRO A 1203 32.10 -20.62 -28.65
C PRO A 1203 33.04 -20.12 -27.53
N ASP A 1204 32.58 -20.21 -26.29
CA ASP A 1204 33.34 -19.81 -25.10
C ASP A 1204 34.70 -20.50 -25.05
N LEU A 1205 35.76 -19.71 -25.26
CA LEU A 1205 37.15 -20.18 -25.22
C LEU A 1205 38.01 -19.08 -24.57
N LEU A 1206 37.67 -18.74 -23.32
CA LEU A 1206 38.44 -17.83 -22.46
C LEU A 1206 38.06 -18.04 -20.97
N ASP A 1207 38.35 -19.23 -20.44
CA ASP A 1207 38.96 -19.38 -19.10
C ASP A 1207 39.38 -20.84 -18.80
N SER A 1208 40.57 -21.22 -19.30
CA SER A 1208 41.49 -22.10 -18.59
C SER A 1208 42.84 -22.23 -19.31
N SER A 1209 43.90 -22.40 -18.52
CA SER A 1209 45.30 -22.62 -18.90
C SER A 1209 45.97 -21.54 -19.75
N ASP A 1210 46.64 -20.62 -19.05
CA ASP A 1210 48.03 -20.33 -19.39
C ASP A 1210 48.93 -21.56 -19.02
N ASP A 1211 50.14 -21.58 -19.59
CA ASP A 1211 51.27 -22.48 -19.33
C ASP A 1211 51.35 -23.92 -19.92
N SER A 1212 52.48 -24.13 -20.60
CA SER A 1212 53.26 -25.37 -20.80
C SER A 1212 52.98 -26.34 -21.98
N THR A 1213 53.46 -25.92 -23.16
CA THR A 1213 54.45 -26.68 -23.97
C THR A 1213 54.46 -28.23 -23.94
N ARG A 1214 53.92 -28.86 -25.00
CA ARG A 1214 54.68 -29.78 -25.88
C ARG A 1214 53.93 -30.21 -27.15
#